data_AF-A0A3N5DUD1-F1
#
_entry.id   AF-A0A3N5DUD1-F1
#
_cell.length_a   1.000
_cell.length_b   1.000
_cell.length_c   1.000
_cell.angle_alpha   90.00
_cell.angle_beta   90.00
_cell.angle_gamma   90.00
#
_symmetry.space_group_name_H-M   'P 1'
#
loop_
_entity.id
_entity.type
_entity.pdbx_description
1 polymer ?
#
loop_
_entity_poly.entity_id
_entity_poly.type
_entity_poly.pdbx_seq_one_letter_code
_entity_poly.pdbx_strand_id
1 'polypeptide(L)'
;MKTTKLKSKETTSIKTPVKNIGKFPIVCIGASAGGLEAFEQYLENVPENSGMAYIVIQHLDPTQKGMLPELLQRITHLKVLQAKDRVKVRSNIVYVIPPNKTMSILKGVLHLFEPIEARGLRLPIDHFLQTLADDQHEHAVGVILSGMGSDGSIGIRAIKEHNGIVMVQEPTTAKFDSMPRSAIESVLADIIAPADELPLRLNDFFKHIPLLQSDHEIEIKDKSSLEKIIILLRSHTGNDFSLYKKNTVYRRIERRMGVHKIEKITSYVHFLQENPKEMDILFKELLIGVTNFFRDSEVWEKLKETIIPDLIAKQQEGSILRAWAPACSTGEEAYSLAIAFKEAIEKRNSQKGITLQIFATDLDSEAIETARKGLFSANIAANVSPKRLSRFFIKAEEGYRVNTEIREMVVFAKHNIIMHAPFTKIDILTCRNMLIYMDPVLQKKLLGLFCYSLNPDGIMVLGSAETLGTQSHFFTPVDGKLKIYKRSITTQVPELFDFPSSFSKTTSVSIEKLATVTATPNIQALTDQLLLQHFSPPGVLVNEKGDIIYISGRTGKYLEPSVGKANMNIFAMLRDGLRNEFPAAFRKAIKKHETVTLHNVRVGTNGGTQNINVIIQWIEKPEALNGMVMIIFIDLPKIVESKIKTKQGEQHLHSLKQSELEEELQRARNEMQNALEEMQTTQEEQKSTNEELQSTNEELQSTNEELTTSKEEMQSLNEELQTVNAELQSKVDDFLRVNNDMKNLLNSTDIATLFLDKELNIRRFTNQATKIFKLIKSDIGRPFTDLVSDLSYPELSNDALEVLRTLVFIEKQIPTNDKRWFSIRIMPYRTYDDRIDGLVITFVNNSDIKKLEGALIETEQMHRLILNSSSDAIIRLTPDLNILEFNPEAEKFFGKKHKTALNKNFIQLVIPQPKQKKVEKDLKKILYEGVENKLKIEVVANGGKIAIDEWTVNVLLDNHKKPAGMILIYKKSEDRSQESGVRRPKRING
;
A
#
# COMPACT_ATOMS: atom_id res chain seq x y z
N MET A 1 20.69 -66.51 50.75
CA MET A 1 21.62 -66.52 49.60
C MET A 1 20.95 -65.78 48.45
N LYS A 2 21.14 -64.46 48.33
CA LYS A 2 22.13 -63.76 47.48
C LYS A 2 22.12 -64.24 46.01
N THR A 3 21.43 -63.49 45.16
CA THR A 3 21.65 -63.45 43.70
C THR A 3 21.89 -61.99 43.33
N THR A 4 23.16 -61.59 43.32
CA THR A 4 23.60 -60.22 43.03
C THR A 4 24.17 -60.17 41.62
N LYS A 5 23.50 -59.43 40.72
CA LYS A 5 23.96 -59.11 39.37
C LYS A 5 25.14 -58.14 39.43
N LEU A 6 26.26 -58.50 38.81
CA LEU A 6 27.47 -57.69 38.71
C LEU A 6 27.33 -56.58 37.66
N LYS A 7 27.72 -55.37 38.07
CA LYS A 7 28.04 -54.21 37.23
C LYS A 7 29.46 -54.36 36.69
N SER A 8 29.67 -54.15 35.39
CA SER A 8 31.00 -53.96 34.78
C SER A 8 31.29 -52.48 34.56
N LYS A 9 32.52 -52.10 34.91
CA LYS A 9 33.10 -50.76 34.96
C LYS A 9 33.47 -50.23 33.57
N GLU A 10 33.39 -48.90 33.49
CA GLU A 10 33.86 -48.02 32.43
C GLU A 10 35.35 -48.21 32.10
N THR A 11 35.67 -48.16 30.80
CA THR A 11 37.03 -47.91 30.30
C THR A 11 36.96 -46.75 29.31
N THR A 12 37.70 -45.70 29.64
CA THR A 12 37.90 -44.45 28.92
C THR A 12 38.41 -44.67 27.49
N SER A 13 37.61 -44.27 26.50
CA SER A 13 38.09 -43.94 25.15
C SER A 13 38.08 -42.42 25.01
N ILE A 14 39.24 -41.86 24.71
CA ILE A 14 39.44 -40.44 24.43
C ILE A 14 38.71 -40.14 23.12
N LYS A 15 37.49 -39.63 23.22
CA LYS A 15 36.77 -39.03 22.08
C LYS A 15 37.32 -37.63 21.88
N THR A 16 38.21 -37.48 20.92
CA THR A 16 38.50 -36.20 20.27
C THR A 16 37.15 -35.59 19.85
N PRO A 17 36.84 -34.33 20.21
CA PRO A 17 35.58 -33.73 19.82
C PRO A 17 35.58 -33.56 18.30
N VAL A 18 34.69 -34.29 17.62
CA VAL A 18 34.34 -34.00 16.23
C VAL A 18 33.70 -32.62 16.23
N LYS A 19 34.48 -31.59 15.88
CA LYS A 19 34.00 -30.23 15.67
C LYS A 19 32.84 -30.29 14.66
N ASN A 20 31.67 -29.79 15.07
CA ASN A 20 30.58 -29.46 14.14
C ASN A 20 31.16 -28.59 13.02
N ILE A 21 31.10 -29.07 11.77
CA ILE A 21 31.48 -28.30 10.59
C ILE A 21 30.31 -27.33 10.34
N GLY A 22 30.46 -26.08 10.76
CA GLY A 22 29.46 -25.04 10.53
C GLY A 22 29.21 -24.81 9.03
N LYS A 23 27.97 -24.43 8.68
CA LYS A 23 27.66 -23.87 7.36
C LYS A 23 28.47 -22.59 7.15
N PHE A 24 29.02 -22.38 5.96
CA PHE A 24 29.81 -21.21 5.59
C PHE A 24 29.31 -20.61 4.26
N PRO A 25 29.48 -19.30 4.01
CA PRO A 25 29.06 -18.67 2.76
C PRO A 25 29.84 -19.18 1.54
N ILE A 26 29.13 -19.35 0.42
CA ILE A 26 29.71 -19.70 -0.88
C ILE A 26 29.48 -18.54 -1.84
N VAL A 27 30.57 -17.97 -2.35
CA VAL A 27 30.61 -16.80 -3.22
C VAL A 27 30.86 -17.23 -4.66
N CYS A 28 29.86 -17.05 -5.52
CA CYS A 28 30.02 -17.18 -6.96
C CYS A 28 30.43 -15.82 -7.54
N ILE A 29 31.54 -15.79 -8.28
CA ILE A 29 32.05 -14.61 -8.97
C ILE A 29 31.94 -14.88 -10.48
N GLY A 30 31.01 -14.16 -11.11
CA GLY A 30 30.73 -14.23 -12.54
C GLY A 30 31.35 -13.05 -13.29
N ALA A 31 32.05 -13.34 -14.39
CA ALA A 31 32.54 -12.31 -15.31
C ALA A 31 32.62 -12.85 -16.75
N SER A 32 32.73 -11.94 -17.72
CA SER A 32 32.81 -12.30 -19.15
C SER A 32 34.01 -11.60 -19.82
N ALA A 33 33.79 -10.83 -20.88
CA ALA A 33 34.80 -10.00 -21.52
C ALA A 33 35.44 -9.03 -20.50
N GLY A 34 36.77 -8.97 -20.46
CA GLY A 34 37.49 -8.16 -19.46
C GLY A 34 37.46 -8.72 -18.03
N GLY A 35 36.92 -9.92 -17.81
CA GLY A 35 36.74 -10.48 -16.48
C GLY A 35 38.02 -10.84 -15.73
N LEU A 36 39.15 -11.10 -16.43
CA LEU A 36 40.42 -11.46 -15.76
C LEU A 36 40.88 -10.36 -14.82
N GLU A 37 41.02 -9.13 -15.32
CA GLU A 37 41.45 -7.97 -14.53
C GLU A 37 40.55 -7.73 -13.31
N ALA A 38 39.23 -7.91 -13.47
CA ALA A 38 38.29 -7.80 -12.36
C ALA A 38 38.42 -8.95 -11.33
N PHE A 39 38.71 -10.18 -11.78
CA PHE A 39 39.01 -11.29 -10.86
C PHE A 39 40.30 -11.06 -10.08
N GLU A 40 41.32 -10.49 -10.72
CA GLU A 40 42.59 -10.16 -10.08
C GLU A 40 42.38 -9.11 -8.98
N GLN A 41 41.72 -7.99 -9.31
CA GLN A 41 41.37 -6.94 -8.35
C GLN A 41 40.55 -7.47 -7.17
N TYR A 42 39.56 -8.33 -7.42
CA TYR A 42 38.75 -8.91 -6.38
C TYR A 42 39.55 -9.89 -5.50
N LEU A 43 40.24 -10.88 -6.08
CA LEU A 43 40.87 -11.96 -5.32
C LEU A 43 42.18 -11.55 -4.62
N GLU A 44 42.85 -10.50 -5.07
CA GLU A 44 44.00 -9.89 -4.38
C GLU A 44 43.61 -9.34 -3.00
N ASN A 45 42.40 -8.78 -2.90
CA ASN A 45 41.89 -8.14 -1.69
C ASN A 45 41.12 -9.09 -0.75
N VAL A 46 41.11 -10.41 -1.03
CA VAL A 46 40.45 -11.41 -0.19
C VAL A 46 41.38 -11.87 0.96
N PRO A 47 40.95 -11.78 2.23
CA PRO A 47 41.74 -12.28 3.36
C PRO A 47 41.90 -13.82 3.36
N GLU A 48 43.07 -14.34 3.76
CA GLU A 48 43.35 -15.79 3.82
C GLU A 48 42.36 -16.60 4.68
N ASN A 49 41.84 -15.98 5.74
CA ASN A 49 40.88 -16.59 6.67
C ASN A 49 39.49 -15.94 6.55
N SER A 50 39.03 -15.72 5.32
CA SER A 50 37.71 -15.13 5.08
C SER A 50 36.55 -16.00 5.59
N GLY A 51 36.78 -17.31 5.79
CA GLY A 51 35.77 -18.25 6.23
C GLY A 51 34.76 -18.61 5.13
N MET A 52 34.98 -18.16 3.90
CA MET A 52 34.08 -18.32 2.74
C MET A 52 34.73 -19.18 1.66
N ALA A 53 33.93 -19.80 0.80
CA ALA A 53 34.43 -20.44 -0.42
C ALA A 53 34.14 -19.58 -1.64
N TYR A 54 35.03 -19.59 -2.64
CA TYR A 54 34.89 -18.79 -3.85
C TYR A 54 34.79 -19.69 -5.07
N ILE A 55 33.89 -19.36 -5.98
CA ILE A 55 33.62 -20.11 -7.20
C ILE A 55 33.67 -19.12 -8.34
N VAL A 56 34.68 -19.24 -9.19
CA VAL A 56 34.93 -18.35 -10.33
C VAL A 56 34.36 -18.99 -11.58
N ILE A 57 33.42 -18.28 -12.19
CA ILE A 57 32.78 -18.69 -13.45
C ILE A 57 33.04 -17.60 -14.48
N GLN A 58 33.72 -18.00 -15.56
CA GLN A 58 33.94 -17.15 -16.71
C GLN A 58 33.38 -17.83 -17.95
N HIS A 59 32.77 -17.04 -18.83
CA HIS A 59 32.42 -17.50 -20.17
C HIS A 59 33.70 -17.71 -21.00
N LEU A 60 34.28 -18.92 -20.95
CA LEU A 60 35.55 -19.26 -21.62
C LEU A 60 35.34 -19.75 -23.06
N ASP A 61 36.21 -19.32 -23.98
CA ASP A 61 36.32 -19.93 -25.31
C ASP A 61 36.85 -21.37 -25.17
N PRO A 62 36.17 -22.41 -25.71
CA PRO A 62 36.60 -23.81 -25.58
C PRO A 62 37.97 -24.13 -26.21
N THR A 63 38.55 -23.22 -27.00
CA THR A 63 39.83 -23.43 -27.69
C THR A 63 41.05 -22.96 -26.90
N GLN A 64 40.87 -22.17 -25.83
CA GLN A 64 41.97 -21.72 -24.99
C GLN A 64 42.34 -22.77 -23.94
N LYS A 65 43.63 -23.11 -23.84
CA LYS A 65 44.16 -23.88 -22.70
C LYS A 65 43.91 -23.05 -21.43
N GLY A 66 43.02 -23.54 -20.56
CA GLY A 66 42.56 -22.80 -19.39
C GLY A 66 43.66 -22.59 -18.36
N MET A 67 44.45 -21.52 -18.52
CA MET A 67 45.46 -21.11 -17.55
C MET A 67 44.92 -20.23 -16.42
N LEU A 68 43.60 -20.01 -16.36
CA LEU A 68 42.96 -19.17 -15.37
C LEU A 68 43.29 -19.58 -13.91
N PRO A 69 43.30 -20.88 -13.54
CA PRO A 69 43.71 -21.28 -12.19
C PRO A 69 45.16 -20.88 -11.87
N GLU A 70 46.10 -21.02 -12.82
CA GLU A 70 47.51 -20.67 -12.60
C GLU A 70 47.71 -19.15 -12.53
N LEU A 71 46.95 -18.37 -13.29
CA LEU A 71 46.98 -16.90 -13.25
C LEU A 71 46.47 -16.39 -11.90
N LEU A 72 45.29 -16.85 -11.47
CA LEU A 72 44.69 -16.41 -10.21
C LEU A 72 45.54 -16.85 -8.99
N GLN A 73 46.18 -18.02 -9.05
CA GLN A 73 47.03 -18.50 -7.95
C GLN A 73 48.25 -17.60 -7.69
N ARG A 74 48.71 -16.82 -8.67
CA ARG A 74 49.83 -15.87 -8.49
C ARG A 74 49.46 -14.63 -7.70
N ILE A 75 48.16 -14.34 -7.59
CA ILE A 75 47.63 -13.06 -7.09
C ILE A 75 46.96 -13.25 -5.73
N THR A 76 46.27 -14.37 -5.52
CA THR A 76 45.62 -14.67 -4.24
C THR A 76 46.45 -15.62 -3.38
N HIS A 77 46.42 -15.38 -2.07
CA HIS A 77 46.98 -16.29 -1.07
C HIS A 77 46.11 -17.53 -0.83
N LEU A 78 44.85 -17.50 -1.28
CA LEU A 78 43.98 -18.66 -1.22
C LEU A 78 44.43 -19.76 -2.19
N LYS A 79 44.11 -21.00 -1.83
CA LYS A 79 44.35 -22.13 -2.74
C LYS A 79 43.37 -22.07 -3.91
N VAL A 80 43.89 -22.02 -5.13
CA VAL A 80 43.09 -22.04 -6.37
C VAL A 80 43.11 -23.44 -6.97
N LEU A 81 41.92 -23.99 -7.23
CA LEU A 81 41.72 -25.31 -7.80
C LEU A 81 40.78 -25.24 -8.99
N GLN A 82 41.11 -25.96 -10.06
CA GLN A 82 40.12 -26.24 -11.10
C GLN A 82 39.06 -27.20 -10.54
N ALA A 83 37.78 -26.85 -10.70
CA ALA A 83 36.67 -27.68 -10.24
C ALA A 83 36.68 -29.04 -10.97
N LYS A 84 36.46 -30.11 -10.22
CA LYS A 84 36.26 -31.48 -10.74
C LYS A 84 34.85 -31.95 -10.39
N ASP A 85 34.38 -32.96 -11.09
CA ASP A 85 33.05 -33.52 -10.81
C ASP A 85 33.02 -34.13 -9.38
N ARG A 86 31.89 -33.91 -8.70
CA ARG A 86 31.59 -34.36 -7.32
C ARG A 86 32.58 -33.87 -6.25
N VAL A 87 33.11 -32.66 -6.42
CA VAL A 87 33.98 -32.03 -5.40
C VAL A 87 33.16 -31.36 -4.32
N LYS A 88 33.36 -31.75 -3.06
CA LYS A 88 32.79 -31.06 -1.91
C LYS A 88 33.50 -29.72 -1.68
N VAL A 89 32.74 -28.63 -1.66
CA VAL A 89 33.24 -27.27 -1.43
C VAL A 89 33.78 -27.15 -0.01
N ARG A 90 34.90 -26.43 0.16
CA ARG A 90 35.51 -26.11 1.45
C ARG A 90 35.79 -24.61 1.53
N SER A 91 35.71 -24.04 2.74
CA SER A 91 36.07 -22.65 3.00
C SER A 91 37.54 -22.37 2.73
N ASN A 92 37.86 -21.10 2.44
CA ASN A 92 39.18 -20.57 2.11
C ASN A 92 39.81 -21.22 0.86
N ILE A 93 38.99 -21.61 -0.12
CA ILE A 93 39.44 -22.17 -1.41
C ILE A 93 38.70 -21.46 -2.55
N VAL A 94 39.42 -21.21 -3.65
CA VAL A 94 38.88 -20.72 -4.92
C VAL A 94 38.74 -21.89 -5.89
N TYR A 95 37.54 -22.11 -6.42
CA TYR A 95 37.23 -23.13 -7.42
C TYR A 95 36.94 -22.47 -8.77
N VAL A 96 37.67 -22.86 -9.81
CA VAL A 96 37.52 -22.30 -11.16
C VAL A 96 36.82 -23.31 -12.07
N ILE A 97 35.77 -22.88 -12.78
CA ILE A 97 35.06 -23.74 -13.74
C ILE A 97 36.02 -24.22 -14.87
N PRO A 98 36.01 -25.51 -15.23
CA PRO A 98 36.78 -25.98 -16.37
C PRO A 98 36.19 -25.51 -17.71
N PRO A 99 37.00 -25.37 -18.77
CA PRO A 99 36.52 -24.95 -20.08
C PRO A 99 35.51 -25.94 -20.66
N ASN A 100 34.52 -25.42 -21.39
CA ASN A 100 33.48 -26.20 -22.09
C ASN A 100 32.67 -27.15 -21.17
N LYS A 101 32.43 -26.76 -19.92
CA LYS A 101 31.56 -27.48 -18.98
C LYS A 101 30.54 -26.52 -18.38
N THR A 102 29.38 -27.08 -18.01
CA THR A 102 28.39 -26.40 -17.16
C THR A 102 28.54 -26.94 -15.74
N MET A 103 28.38 -26.08 -14.73
CA MET A 103 28.52 -26.45 -13.32
C MET A 103 27.22 -26.21 -12.55
N SER A 104 26.94 -27.09 -11.59
CA SER A 104 25.87 -26.94 -10.58
C SER A 104 26.39 -27.31 -9.20
N ILE A 105 25.65 -26.94 -8.16
CA ILE A 105 25.92 -27.36 -6.79
C ILE A 105 24.70 -28.08 -6.19
N LEU A 106 24.95 -29.15 -5.43
CA LEU A 106 23.92 -29.87 -4.67
C LEU A 106 24.51 -30.38 -3.36
N LYS A 107 23.89 -30.04 -2.23
CA LYS A 107 24.33 -30.33 -0.86
C LYS A 107 25.79 -29.95 -0.61
N GLY A 108 26.22 -28.80 -1.14
CA GLY A 108 27.60 -28.30 -1.05
C GLY A 108 28.62 -29.07 -1.90
N VAL A 109 28.17 -29.84 -2.91
CA VAL A 109 29.01 -30.61 -3.83
C VAL A 109 28.86 -30.08 -5.25
N LEU A 110 29.98 -29.79 -5.92
CA LEU A 110 30.02 -29.33 -7.30
C LEU A 110 29.84 -30.49 -8.27
N HIS A 111 28.95 -30.32 -9.24
CA HIS A 111 28.65 -31.27 -10.30
C HIS A 111 28.94 -30.64 -11.66
N LEU A 112 29.65 -31.38 -12.53
CA LEU A 112 30.01 -30.91 -13.86
C LEU A 112 29.25 -31.68 -14.94
N PHE A 113 28.70 -30.95 -15.91
CA PHE A 113 27.94 -31.48 -17.02
C PHE A 113 28.54 -31.06 -18.36
N GLU A 114 28.29 -31.86 -19.40
CA GLU A 114 28.57 -31.45 -20.77
C GLU A 114 27.49 -30.47 -21.24
N PRO A 115 27.85 -29.33 -21.85
CA PRO A 115 26.87 -28.34 -22.27
C PRO A 115 26.07 -28.87 -23.47
N ILE A 116 24.75 -28.96 -23.32
CA ILE A 116 23.81 -29.44 -24.35
C ILE A 116 23.49 -28.32 -25.36
N GLU A 117 23.60 -27.06 -24.94
CA GLU A 117 23.18 -25.88 -25.70
C GLU A 117 24.26 -25.38 -26.68
N ALA A 118 23.81 -24.74 -27.76
CA ALA A 118 24.68 -24.08 -28.73
C ALA A 118 25.44 -22.90 -28.10
N ARG A 119 26.69 -22.65 -28.55
CA ARG A 119 27.66 -21.71 -27.95
C ARG A 119 27.14 -20.30 -27.65
N GLY A 120 26.12 -19.80 -28.36
CA GLY A 120 25.57 -18.44 -28.17
C GLY A 120 24.37 -18.34 -27.23
N LEU A 121 23.87 -19.45 -26.70
CA LEU A 121 22.73 -19.50 -25.77
C LEU A 121 23.13 -19.93 -24.36
N ARG A 122 24.43 -20.18 -24.14
CA ARG A 122 24.95 -20.67 -22.86
C ARG A 122 25.00 -19.52 -21.86
N LEU A 123 24.34 -19.71 -20.72
CA LEU A 123 24.37 -18.78 -19.58
C LEU A 123 24.93 -19.49 -18.34
N PRO A 124 26.23 -19.85 -18.33
CA PRO A 124 26.84 -20.64 -17.26
C PRO A 124 26.83 -19.94 -15.90
N ILE A 125 26.87 -18.59 -15.87
CA ILE A 125 26.83 -17.83 -14.62
C ILE A 125 25.42 -17.90 -14.03
N ASP A 126 24.39 -17.63 -14.84
CA ASP A 126 22.99 -17.73 -14.41
C ASP A 126 22.65 -19.12 -13.88
N HIS A 127 23.01 -20.16 -14.64
CA HIS A 127 22.73 -21.55 -14.27
C HIS A 127 23.34 -21.93 -12.91
N PHE A 128 24.61 -21.59 -12.69
CA PHE A 128 25.25 -21.92 -11.42
C PHE A 128 24.64 -21.14 -10.25
N LEU A 129 24.43 -19.82 -10.43
CA LEU A 129 23.83 -18.97 -9.40
C LEU A 129 22.43 -19.44 -8.98
N GLN A 130 21.61 -19.93 -9.92
CA GLN A 130 20.31 -20.54 -9.61
C GLN A 130 20.47 -21.77 -8.71
N THR A 131 21.33 -22.72 -9.09
CA THR A 131 21.56 -23.92 -8.25
C THR A 131 22.21 -23.58 -6.91
N LEU A 132 23.01 -22.53 -6.85
CA LEU A 132 23.61 -22.03 -5.61
C LEU A 132 22.56 -21.43 -4.67
N ALA A 133 21.63 -20.65 -5.21
CA ALA A 133 20.52 -20.08 -4.46
C ALA A 133 19.61 -21.18 -3.85
N ASP A 134 19.30 -22.20 -4.66
CA ASP A 134 18.47 -23.34 -4.25
C ASP A 134 19.15 -24.19 -3.16
N ASP A 135 20.47 -24.33 -3.20
CA ASP A 135 21.21 -25.21 -2.28
C ASP A 135 21.65 -24.51 -0.98
N GLN A 136 22.13 -23.26 -1.08
CA GLN A 136 22.78 -22.55 0.03
C GLN A 136 21.90 -21.46 0.66
N HIS A 137 20.80 -21.07 0.01
CA HIS A 137 19.87 -20.05 0.50
C HIS A 137 20.57 -18.75 0.97
N GLU A 138 20.41 -18.37 2.24
CA GLU A 138 21.02 -17.17 2.82
C GLU A 138 22.57 -17.16 2.80
N HIS A 139 23.20 -18.33 2.61
CA HIS A 139 24.66 -18.45 2.50
C HIS A 139 25.17 -18.30 1.06
N ALA A 140 24.27 -18.11 0.09
CA ALA A 140 24.64 -17.89 -1.30
C ALA A 140 25.01 -16.41 -1.53
N VAL A 141 26.17 -16.17 -2.15
CA VAL A 141 26.60 -14.82 -2.57
C VAL A 141 26.85 -14.83 -4.07
N GLY A 142 26.18 -13.94 -4.80
CA GLY A 142 26.41 -13.71 -6.22
C GLY A 142 27.15 -12.40 -6.44
N VAL A 143 28.31 -12.45 -7.09
CA VAL A 143 29.13 -11.30 -7.46
C VAL A 143 29.20 -11.23 -8.97
N ILE A 144 28.74 -10.12 -9.55
CA ILE A 144 28.83 -9.86 -11.00
C ILE A 144 29.87 -8.78 -11.25
N LEU A 145 30.87 -9.11 -12.05
CA LEU A 145 31.98 -8.23 -12.42
C LEU A 145 31.91 -7.85 -13.91
N SER A 146 32.93 -7.13 -14.39
CA SER A 146 33.09 -6.69 -15.78
C SER A 146 32.79 -7.81 -16.80
N GLY A 147 31.97 -7.47 -17.79
CA GLY A 147 31.53 -8.43 -18.80
C GLY A 147 30.64 -7.81 -19.87
N MET A 148 30.54 -8.52 -21.00
CA MET A 148 29.53 -8.25 -22.03
C MET A 148 28.31 -9.16 -21.85
N GLY A 149 27.13 -8.66 -22.27
CA GLY A 149 25.87 -9.39 -22.21
C GLY A 149 25.17 -9.28 -20.86
N SER A 150 24.30 -10.24 -20.57
CA SER A 150 23.36 -10.23 -19.44
C SER A 150 23.41 -11.52 -18.59
N ASP A 151 24.40 -12.39 -18.83
CA ASP A 151 24.63 -13.63 -18.08
C ASP A 151 25.02 -13.33 -16.63
N GLY A 152 24.20 -13.81 -15.69
CA GLY A 152 24.30 -13.53 -14.26
C GLY A 152 23.10 -12.76 -13.71
N SER A 153 22.34 -12.07 -14.56
CA SER A 153 21.18 -11.26 -14.15
C SER A 153 20.01 -12.11 -13.62
N ILE A 154 19.74 -13.28 -14.23
CA ILE A 154 18.71 -14.19 -13.73
C ILE A 154 19.18 -14.88 -12.45
N GLY A 155 20.46 -15.26 -12.42
CA GLY A 155 21.10 -15.92 -11.31
C GLY A 155 21.06 -15.11 -10.02
N ILE A 156 21.47 -13.84 -10.08
CA ILE A 156 21.40 -12.96 -8.89
C ILE A 156 19.96 -12.68 -8.45
N ARG A 157 18.99 -12.70 -9.37
CA ARG A 157 17.56 -12.67 -9.04
C ARG A 157 17.18 -13.84 -8.13
N ALA A 158 17.60 -15.06 -8.52
CA ALA A 158 17.36 -16.28 -7.73
C ALA A 158 18.07 -16.23 -6.36
N ILE A 159 19.30 -15.71 -6.31
CA ILE A 159 20.04 -15.48 -5.05
C ILE A 159 19.23 -14.55 -4.13
N LYS A 160 18.70 -13.43 -4.66
CA LYS A 160 17.90 -12.47 -3.88
C LYS A 160 16.59 -13.07 -3.37
N GLU A 161 15.89 -13.88 -4.18
CA GLU A 161 14.68 -14.63 -3.77
C GLU A 161 14.97 -15.52 -2.56
N HIS A 162 16.09 -16.22 -2.60
CA HIS A 162 16.55 -17.11 -1.53
C HIS A 162 17.34 -16.39 -0.44
N ASN A 163 17.28 -15.06 -0.39
CA ASN A 163 17.86 -14.22 0.65
C ASN A 163 19.38 -14.14 0.69
N GLY A 164 20.06 -14.66 -0.32
CA GLY A 164 21.48 -14.48 -0.50
C GLY A 164 21.86 -13.04 -0.81
N ILE A 165 23.16 -12.81 -0.91
CA ILE A 165 23.77 -11.48 -1.09
C ILE A 165 24.13 -11.29 -2.56
N VAL A 166 23.82 -10.12 -3.11
CA VAL A 166 24.12 -9.75 -4.49
C VAL A 166 25.04 -8.54 -4.47
N MET A 167 26.20 -8.69 -5.09
CA MET A 167 27.20 -7.64 -5.25
C MET A 167 27.49 -7.43 -6.71
N VAL A 168 27.64 -6.18 -7.12
CA VAL A 168 27.91 -5.84 -8.52
C VAL A 168 29.07 -4.84 -8.58
N GLN A 169 29.99 -5.06 -9.51
CA GLN A 169 31.04 -4.09 -9.80
C GLN A 169 30.42 -2.77 -10.27
N GLU A 170 30.91 -1.64 -9.77
CA GLU A 170 30.45 -0.33 -10.21
C GLU A 170 30.68 -0.16 -11.73
N PRO A 171 29.62 0.11 -12.53
CA PRO A 171 29.70 0.09 -14.00
C PRO A 171 30.78 1.01 -14.57
N THR A 172 31.05 2.15 -13.93
CA THR A 172 32.07 3.12 -14.37
C THR A 172 33.51 2.61 -14.21
N THR A 173 33.73 1.64 -13.32
CA THR A 173 35.04 1.00 -13.10
C THR A 173 35.22 -0.28 -13.93
N ALA A 174 34.14 -0.79 -14.53
CA ALA A 174 34.18 -2.00 -15.32
C ALA A 174 34.73 -1.73 -16.72
N LYS A 175 35.64 -2.59 -17.19
CA LYS A 175 36.16 -2.54 -18.56
C LYS A 175 35.06 -2.73 -19.61
N PHE A 176 34.10 -3.59 -19.28
CA PHE A 176 32.84 -3.75 -20.01
C PHE A 176 31.70 -3.70 -19.01
N ASP A 177 30.83 -2.70 -19.18
CA ASP A 177 29.84 -2.31 -18.19
C ASP A 177 28.44 -2.88 -18.44
N SER A 178 28.19 -3.49 -19.60
CA SER A 178 26.86 -3.99 -19.95
C SER A 178 26.36 -5.07 -18.98
N MET A 179 27.23 -6.00 -18.57
CA MET A 179 26.87 -7.07 -17.63
C MET A 179 26.59 -6.53 -16.22
N PRO A 180 27.45 -5.66 -15.62
CA PRO A 180 27.12 -4.94 -14.39
C PRO A 180 25.83 -4.12 -14.45
N ARG A 181 25.59 -3.36 -15.53
CA ARG A 181 24.35 -2.58 -15.71
C ARG A 181 23.11 -3.47 -15.73
N SER A 182 23.14 -4.53 -16.55
CA SER A 182 22.06 -5.53 -16.63
C SER A 182 21.78 -6.17 -15.27
N ALA A 183 22.83 -6.44 -14.48
CA ALA A 183 22.68 -6.97 -13.13
C ALA A 183 21.96 -5.99 -12.19
N ILE A 184 22.37 -4.71 -12.18
CA ILE A 184 21.76 -3.65 -11.36
C ILE A 184 20.30 -3.38 -11.76
N GLU A 185 20.00 -3.43 -13.06
CA GLU A 185 18.63 -3.26 -13.57
C GLU A 185 17.72 -4.45 -13.23
N SER A 186 18.29 -5.66 -13.13
CA SER A 186 17.52 -6.88 -12.88
C SER A 186 17.04 -7.05 -11.43
N VAL A 187 17.81 -6.54 -10.47
CA VAL A 187 17.55 -6.67 -9.03
C VAL A 187 18.25 -5.57 -8.24
N LEU A 188 17.68 -5.19 -7.10
CA LEU A 188 18.32 -4.30 -6.14
C LEU A 188 19.57 -4.97 -5.53
N ALA A 189 20.74 -4.68 -6.10
CA ALA A 189 22.04 -5.11 -5.60
C ALA A 189 22.30 -4.54 -4.19
N ASP A 190 22.93 -5.32 -3.31
CA ASP A 190 23.19 -4.88 -1.93
C ASP A 190 24.39 -3.96 -1.85
N ILE A 191 25.42 -4.28 -2.63
CA ILE A 191 26.69 -3.58 -2.64
C ILE A 191 27.06 -3.35 -4.10
N ILE A 192 27.15 -2.08 -4.47
CA ILE A 192 27.73 -1.63 -5.73
C ILE A 192 29.01 -0.89 -5.36
N ALA A 193 30.15 -1.38 -5.81
CA ALA A 193 31.46 -0.80 -5.51
C ALA A 193 32.51 -1.24 -6.56
N PRO A 194 33.67 -0.58 -6.63
CA PRO A 194 34.83 -1.05 -7.39
C PRO A 194 35.23 -2.48 -7.01
N ALA A 195 35.78 -3.25 -7.96
CA ALA A 195 36.01 -4.70 -7.80
C ALA A 195 36.98 -5.06 -6.65
N ASP A 196 37.93 -4.19 -6.37
CA ASP A 196 38.90 -4.26 -5.28
C ASP A 196 38.29 -3.97 -3.89
N GLU A 197 37.24 -3.15 -3.81
CA GLU A 197 36.54 -2.87 -2.54
C GLU A 197 35.51 -3.95 -2.16
N LEU A 198 34.94 -4.66 -3.14
CA LEU A 198 33.88 -5.64 -2.92
C LEU A 198 34.22 -6.72 -1.86
N PRO A 199 35.40 -7.37 -1.86
CA PRO A 199 35.75 -8.40 -0.87
C PRO A 199 35.74 -7.88 0.57
N LEU A 200 36.26 -6.66 0.79
CA LEU A 200 36.33 -6.05 2.10
C LEU A 200 34.93 -5.70 2.61
N ARG A 201 34.08 -5.14 1.74
CA ARG A 201 32.68 -4.84 2.10
C ARG A 201 31.89 -6.11 2.40
N LEU A 202 32.13 -7.21 1.69
CA LEU A 202 31.51 -8.50 1.98
C LEU A 202 31.92 -9.04 3.36
N ASN A 203 33.21 -8.94 3.69
CA ASN A 203 33.71 -9.38 4.99
C ASN A 203 33.14 -8.54 6.13
N ASP A 204 33.05 -7.22 5.95
CA ASP A 204 32.41 -6.33 6.92
C ASP A 204 30.92 -6.65 7.09
N PHE A 205 30.20 -6.89 5.99
CA PHE A 205 28.80 -7.28 6.01
C PHE A 205 28.56 -8.55 6.86
N PHE A 206 29.41 -9.57 6.68
CA PHE A 206 29.32 -10.82 7.46
C PHE A 206 29.76 -10.67 8.93
N LYS A 207 30.59 -9.68 9.28
CA LYS A 207 30.88 -9.37 10.69
C LYS A 207 29.68 -8.77 11.41
N HIS A 208 28.90 -7.94 10.71
CA HIS A 208 27.75 -7.23 11.28
C HIS A 208 26.44 -8.04 11.22
N ILE A 209 26.36 -9.08 10.39
CA ILE A 209 25.23 -10.00 10.34
C ILE A 209 25.67 -11.36 10.91
N PRO A 210 25.32 -11.70 12.16
CA PRO A 210 25.57 -13.05 12.66
C PRO A 210 24.61 -14.03 11.96
N LEU A 211 25.00 -14.59 10.82
CA LEU A 211 24.27 -15.67 10.12
C LEU A 211 24.16 -16.99 10.93
N LEU A 212 24.51 -16.99 12.22
CA LEU A 212 24.74 -18.18 13.03
C LEU A 212 23.88 -18.28 14.29
N GLN A 213 22.91 -17.39 14.52
CA GLN A 213 21.88 -17.64 15.55
C GLN A 213 20.53 -17.94 14.91
N SER A 214 20.39 -19.21 14.51
CA SER A 214 19.09 -19.85 14.36
C SER A 214 18.31 -19.68 15.67
N ASP A 215 17.11 -19.12 15.57
CA ASP A 215 16.15 -18.93 16.67
C ASP A 215 16.49 -17.85 17.71
N HIS A 216 16.89 -16.66 17.27
CA HIS A 216 16.58 -15.48 18.09
C HIS A 216 15.05 -15.30 18.10
N GLU A 217 14.41 -15.74 19.18
CA GLU A 217 13.18 -15.10 19.63
C GLU A 217 13.47 -13.60 19.66
N ILE A 218 12.84 -12.82 18.77
CA ILE A 218 12.98 -11.35 18.70
C ILE A 218 12.90 -10.84 20.14
N GLU A 219 14.03 -10.36 20.68
CA GLU A 219 14.09 -9.89 22.07
C GLU A 219 13.00 -8.84 22.27
N ILE A 220 12.41 -8.79 23.47
CA ILE A 220 11.26 -7.91 23.75
C ILE A 220 11.59 -6.44 23.43
N LYS A 221 12.87 -6.03 23.53
CA LYS A 221 13.36 -4.69 23.14
C LYS A 221 13.37 -4.45 21.63
N ASP A 222 13.66 -5.47 20.83
CA ASP A 222 13.68 -5.37 19.37
C ASP A 222 12.28 -5.40 18.78
N LYS A 223 11.30 -6.01 19.48
CA LYS A 223 9.87 -5.92 19.10
C LYS A 223 9.38 -4.47 19.03
N SER A 224 9.69 -3.65 20.04
CA SER A 224 9.29 -2.24 20.05
C SER A 224 9.96 -1.44 18.92
N SER A 225 11.22 -1.75 18.60
CA SER A 225 11.95 -1.07 17.53
C SER A 225 11.44 -1.48 16.15
N LEU A 226 11.15 -2.76 15.94
CA LEU A 226 10.51 -3.28 14.73
C LEU A 226 9.15 -2.63 14.50
N GLU A 227 8.32 -2.52 15.55
CA GLU A 227 7.03 -1.82 15.47
C GLU A 227 7.19 -0.36 15.07
N LYS A 228 8.20 0.34 15.61
CA LYS A 228 8.53 1.72 15.19
C LYS A 228 8.90 1.80 13.71
N ILE A 229 9.71 0.88 13.20
CA ILE A 229 10.07 0.84 11.76
C ILE A 229 8.82 0.61 10.90
N ILE A 230 7.92 -0.29 11.31
CA ILE A 230 6.67 -0.53 10.59
C ILE A 230 5.78 0.72 10.61
N ILE A 231 5.70 1.44 11.73
CA ILE A 231 4.96 2.71 11.83
C ILE A 231 5.57 3.78 10.91
N LEU A 232 6.91 3.89 10.88
CA LEU A 232 7.62 4.81 9.98
C LEU A 232 7.31 4.47 8.51
N LEU A 233 7.47 3.21 8.10
CA LEU A 233 7.14 2.73 6.75
C LEU A 233 5.69 3.00 6.38
N ARG A 234 4.75 2.77 7.30
CA ARG A 234 3.32 3.02 7.09
C ARG A 234 3.04 4.51 6.92
N SER A 235 3.69 5.37 7.70
CA SER A 235 3.53 6.83 7.60
C SER A 235 4.11 7.40 6.30
N HIS A 236 5.23 6.83 5.81
CA HIS A 236 5.90 7.30 4.59
C HIS A 236 5.26 6.77 3.30
N THR A 237 4.92 5.47 3.28
CA THR A 237 4.50 4.77 2.05
C THR A 237 3.00 4.51 1.98
N GLY A 238 2.28 4.64 3.09
CA GLY A 238 0.87 4.27 3.22
C GLY A 238 0.61 2.76 3.34
N ASN A 239 1.65 1.92 3.29
CA ASN A 239 1.53 0.46 3.32
C ASN A 239 1.80 -0.12 4.71
N ASP A 240 0.94 -1.05 5.15
CA ASP A 240 1.06 -1.68 6.47
C ASP A 240 1.67 -3.08 6.37
N PHE A 241 2.84 -3.26 7.01
CA PHE A 241 3.56 -4.53 7.08
C PHE A 241 3.36 -5.28 8.41
N SER A 242 2.45 -4.82 9.28
CA SER A 242 2.25 -5.40 10.62
C SER A 242 1.82 -6.87 10.61
N LEU A 243 1.11 -7.29 9.55
CA LEU A 243 0.61 -8.66 9.36
C LEU A 243 1.46 -9.47 8.35
N TYR A 244 2.67 -9.01 8.03
CA TYR A 244 3.66 -9.80 7.31
C TYR A 244 4.41 -10.70 8.28
N LYS A 245 5.06 -11.75 7.77
CA LYS A 245 5.90 -12.64 8.59
C LYS A 245 7.04 -11.84 9.20
N LYS A 246 6.99 -11.65 10.52
CA LYS A 246 7.96 -10.83 11.28
C LYS A 246 9.40 -11.24 11.03
N ASN A 247 9.71 -12.53 11.00
CA ASN A 247 11.08 -13.02 10.73
C ASN A 247 11.57 -12.63 9.34
N THR A 248 10.70 -12.65 8.33
CA THR A 248 11.06 -12.23 6.97
C THR A 248 11.34 -10.73 6.93
N VAL A 249 10.46 -9.91 7.52
CA VAL A 249 10.63 -8.45 7.58
C VAL A 249 11.90 -8.09 8.37
N TYR A 250 12.08 -8.70 9.53
CA TYR A 250 13.22 -8.47 10.41
C TYR A 250 14.55 -8.79 9.72
N ARG A 251 14.65 -9.95 9.05
CA ARG A 251 15.86 -10.33 8.31
C ARG A 251 16.18 -9.38 7.14
N ARG A 252 15.18 -8.76 6.53
CA ARG A 252 15.36 -7.72 5.50
C ARG A 252 15.84 -6.40 6.12
N ILE A 253 15.35 -6.05 7.31
CA ILE A 253 15.85 -4.91 8.09
C ILE A 253 17.31 -5.13 8.50
N GLU A 254 17.65 -6.29 9.06
CA GLU A 254 19.03 -6.65 9.44
C GLU A 254 19.99 -6.57 8.24
N ARG A 255 19.53 -6.97 7.06
CA ARG A 255 20.30 -6.83 5.83
C ARG A 255 20.63 -5.36 5.53
N ARG A 256 19.64 -4.46 5.60
CA ARG A 256 19.85 -3.02 5.40
C ARG A 256 20.73 -2.41 6.49
N MET A 257 20.56 -2.85 7.73
CA MET A 257 21.45 -2.51 8.85
C MET A 257 22.90 -2.93 8.56
N GLY A 258 23.12 -4.13 8.01
CA GLY A 258 24.44 -4.62 7.61
C GLY A 258 25.09 -3.78 6.51
N VAL A 259 24.32 -3.33 5.50
CA VAL A 259 24.81 -2.40 4.46
C VAL A 259 25.33 -1.10 5.07
N HIS A 260 24.63 -0.57 6.08
CA HIS A 260 24.98 0.68 6.77
C HIS A 260 25.90 0.49 7.99
N LYS A 261 26.35 -0.74 8.27
CA LYS A 261 27.19 -1.09 9.43
C LYS A 261 26.54 -0.71 10.78
N ILE A 262 25.22 -0.82 10.89
CA ILE A 262 24.46 -0.48 12.10
C ILE A 262 24.19 -1.77 12.89
N GLU A 263 24.69 -1.86 14.12
CA GLU A 263 24.55 -3.08 14.93
C GLU A 263 23.21 -3.17 15.68
N LYS A 264 22.61 -2.04 16.05
CA LYS A 264 21.39 -2.00 16.87
C LYS A 264 20.20 -1.50 16.06
N ILE A 265 19.09 -2.24 16.12
CA ILE A 265 17.84 -1.85 15.45
C ILE A 265 17.33 -0.49 15.92
N THR A 266 17.55 -0.13 17.20
CA THR A 266 17.21 1.19 17.74
C THR A 266 17.95 2.31 17.03
N SER A 267 19.24 2.15 16.74
CA SER A 267 20.03 3.10 15.97
C SER A 267 19.53 3.20 14.53
N TYR A 268 19.10 2.08 13.95
CA TYR A 268 18.51 2.06 12.61
C TYR A 268 17.17 2.82 12.55
N VAL A 269 16.35 2.79 13.61
CA VAL A 269 15.13 3.63 13.68
C VAL A 269 15.47 5.11 13.56
N HIS A 270 16.51 5.58 14.26
CA HIS A 270 16.94 6.99 14.19
C HIS A 270 17.50 7.31 12.79
N PHE A 271 18.29 6.40 12.22
CA PHE A 271 18.82 6.55 10.87
C PHE A 271 17.72 6.69 9.81
N LEU A 272 16.64 5.89 9.91
CA LEU A 272 15.47 6.00 9.03
C LEU A 272 14.71 7.32 9.17
N GLN A 273 14.68 7.89 10.38
CA GLN A 273 14.04 9.20 10.62
C GLN A 273 14.84 10.34 9.99
N GLU A 274 16.16 10.24 9.98
CA GLU A 274 17.05 11.25 9.39
C GLU A 274 17.21 11.11 7.86
N ASN A 275 16.97 9.91 7.32
CA ASN A 275 17.22 9.58 5.92
C ASN A 275 15.97 9.01 5.21
N PRO A 276 15.06 9.87 4.70
CA PRO A 276 13.85 9.43 4.00
C PRO A 276 14.12 8.50 2.80
N LYS A 277 15.23 8.72 2.07
CA LYS A 277 15.64 7.87 0.95
C LYS A 277 15.89 6.42 1.37
N GLU A 278 16.44 6.19 2.56
CA GLU A 278 16.64 4.81 3.05
C GLU A 278 15.29 4.13 3.32
N MET A 279 14.25 4.90 3.67
CA MET A 279 12.91 4.35 3.89
C MET A 279 12.28 3.85 2.58
N ASP A 280 12.51 4.54 1.46
CA ASP A 280 12.12 4.05 0.13
C ASP A 280 12.89 2.78 -0.27
N ILE A 281 14.20 2.75 0.01
CA ILE A 281 15.03 1.58 -0.29
C ILE A 281 14.62 0.39 0.58
N LEU A 282 14.35 0.60 1.87
CA LEU A 282 13.84 -0.44 2.77
C LEU A 282 12.47 -0.93 2.31
N PHE A 283 11.57 -0.03 1.89
CA PHE A 283 10.29 -0.41 1.32
C PHE A 283 10.48 -1.31 0.09
N LYS A 284 11.37 -0.93 -0.84
CA LYS A 284 11.70 -1.73 -2.02
C LYS A 284 12.34 -3.08 -1.68
N GLU A 285 13.20 -3.13 -0.66
CA GLU A 285 13.82 -4.38 -0.17
C GLU A 285 12.78 -5.34 0.44
N LEU A 286 11.67 -4.82 0.98
CA LEU A 286 10.55 -5.65 1.45
C LEU A 286 9.68 -6.17 0.30
N LEU A 287 9.68 -5.53 -0.87
CA LEU A 287 8.96 -5.95 -2.07
C LEU A 287 9.84 -6.86 -2.93
N ILE A 288 9.72 -8.18 -2.74
CA ILE A 288 10.47 -9.15 -3.56
C ILE A 288 9.77 -9.30 -4.92
N GLY A 289 10.18 -8.48 -5.88
CA GLY A 289 9.62 -8.42 -7.24
C GLY A 289 10.16 -9.46 -8.23
N VAL A 290 10.73 -10.58 -7.78
CA VAL A 290 11.33 -11.54 -8.71
C VAL A 290 10.27 -12.43 -9.37
N THR A 291 10.25 -12.40 -10.71
CA THR A 291 9.31 -13.17 -11.52
C THR A 291 9.95 -13.57 -12.87
N ASN A 292 9.33 -14.50 -13.58
CA ASN A 292 9.73 -14.92 -14.91
C ASN A 292 8.52 -15.40 -15.73
N PHE A 293 8.64 -15.32 -17.06
CA PHE A 293 7.61 -15.83 -17.96
C PHE A 293 7.38 -17.32 -17.75
N PHE A 294 6.11 -17.73 -17.74
CA PHE A 294 5.68 -19.12 -17.57
C PHE A 294 6.26 -19.82 -16.33
N ARG A 295 6.46 -19.10 -15.20
CA ARG A 295 6.89 -19.67 -13.91
C ARG A 295 6.09 -20.92 -13.55
N ASP A 296 6.75 -22.02 -13.21
CA ASP A 296 6.19 -23.38 -13.09
C ASP A 296 5.40 -23.78 -14.36
N SER A 297 6.12 -24.14 -15.43
CA SER A 297 5.54 -24.38 -16.77
C SER A 297 4.39 -25.40 -16.80
N GLU A 298 4.40 -26.39 -15.90
CA GLU A 298 3.31 -27.38 -15.76
C GLU A 298 1.94 -26.72 -15.48
N VAL A 299 1.90 -25.63 -14.72
CA VAL A 299 0.67 -24.88 -14.38
C VAL A 299 0.07 -24.25 -15.64
N TRP A 300 0.90 -23.60 -16.44
CA TRP A 300 0.47 -22.92 -17.67
C TRP A 300 0.01 -23.89 -18.75
N GLU A 301 0.67 -25.03 -18.88
CA GLU A 301 0.23 -26.09 -19.78
C GLU A 301 -1.15 -26.63 -19.37
N LYS A 302 -1.40 -26.86 -18.07
CA LYS A 302 -2.72 -27.29 -17.57
C LYS A 302 -3.81 -26.24 -17.81
N LEU A 303 -3.48 -24.95 -17.62
CA LEU A 303 -4.39 -23.83 -17.89
C LEU A 303 -4.78 -23.78 -19.37
N LYS A 304 -3.79 -23.83 -20.27
CA LYS A 304 -3.95 -23.77 -21.72
C LYS A 304 -4.71 -24.98 -22.29
N GLU A 305 -4.38 -26.18 -21.83
CA GLU A 305 -4.88 -27.43 -22.43
C GLU A 305 -6.25 -27.87 -21.91
N THR A 306 -6.60 -27.53 -20.67
CA THR A 306 -7.85 -28.02 -20.05
C THR A 306 -8.72 -26.89 -19.52
N ILE A 307 -8.18 -26.06 -18.62
CA ILE A 307 -9.02 -25.17 -17.79
C ILE A 307 -9.60 -23.99 -18.57
N ILE A 308 -8.76 -23.26 -19.32
CA ILE A 308 -9.21 -22.14 -20.14
C ILE A 308 -10.19 -22.62 -21.23
N PRO A 309 -9.93 -23.72 -21.97
CA PRO A 309 -10.91 -24.29 -22.88
C PRO A 309 -12.27 -24.62 -22.25
N ASP A 310 -12.27 -25.17 -21.03
CA ASP A 310 -13.50 -25.50 -20.30
C ASP A 310 -14.28 -24.24 -19.86
N LEU A 311 -13.57 -23.18 -19.46
CA LEU A 311 -14.18 -21.89 -19.15
C LEU A 311 -14.82 -21.28 -20.41
N ILE A 312 -14.10 -21.24 -21.53
CA ILE A 312 -14.59 -20.73 -22.82
C ILE A 312 -15.82 -21.52 -23.30
N ALA A 313 -15.86 -22.84 -23.06
CA ALA A 313 -16.99 -23.68 -23.47
C ALA A 313 -18.32 -23.25 -22.84
N LYS A 314 -18.28 -22.83 -21.57
CA LYS A 314 -19.46 -22.43 -20.78
C LYS A 314 -19.95 -21.01 -21.11
N GLN A 315 -19.16 -20.24 -21.85
CA GLN A 315 -19.45 -18.84 -22.13
C GLN A 315 -20.33 -18.65 -23.37
N GLN A 316 -21.14 -17.59 -23.30
CA GLN A 316 -21.94 -17.10 -24.42
C GLN A 316 -21.05 -16.42 -25.47
N GLU A 317 -21.55 -16.32 -26.70
CA GLU A 317 -20.86 -15.63 -27.79
C GLU A 317 -20.71 -14.13 -27.47
N GLY A 318 -19.51 -13.59 -27.70
CA GLY A 318 -19.15 -12.20 -27.42
C GLY A 318 -18.90 -11.85 -25.94
N SER A 319 -18.85 -12.84 -25.03
CA SER A 319 -18.63 -12.54 -23.61
C SER A 319 -17.18 -12.12 -23.31
N ILE A 320 -17.02 -11.35 -22.22
CA ILE A 320 -15.72 -10.88 -21.72
C ILE A 320 -15.41 -11.63 -20.44
N LEU A 321 -14.36 -12.44 -20.46
CA LEU A 321 -13.80 -13.04 -19.26
C LEU A 321 -12.93 -12.02 -18.53
N ARG A 322 -12.96 -12.06 -17.20
CA ARG A 322 -12.17 -11.15 -16.36
C ARG A 322 -11.16 -11.97 -15.55
N ALA A 323 -9.89 -11.61 -15.63
CA ALA A 323 -8.85 -12.18 -14.80
C ALA A 323 -8.24 -11.15 -13.87
N TRP A 324 -7.77 -11.58 -12.70
CA TRP A 324 -7.02 -10.73 -11.78
C TRP A 324 -5.71 -11.41 -11.37
N ALA A 325 -4.59 -10.72 -11.63
CA ALA A 325 -3.24 -11.12 -11.23
C ALA A 325 -2.72 -10.12 -10.17
N PRO A 326 -3.06 -10.30 -8.88
CA PRO A 326 -2.42 -9.56 -7.79
C PRO A 326 -0.94 -9.92 -7.63
N ALA A 327 -0.12 -8.95 -7.24
CA ALA A 327 1.34 -9.01 -7.16
C ALA A 327 1.99 -9.41 -8.50
N CYS A 328 1.63 -8.70 -9.58
CA CYS A 328 2.10 -9.02 -10.93
C CYS A 328 3.57 -8.67 -11.19
N SER A 329 4.24 -7.96 -10.27
CA SER A 329 5.60 -7.44 -10.40
C SER A 329 5.82 -6.75 -11.76
N THR A 330 6.85 -7.12 -12.51
CA THR A 330 7.22 -6.58 -13.82
C THR A 330 6.36 -7.10 -14.98
N GLY A 331 5.28 -7.84 -14.69
CA GLY A 331 4.20 -8.17 -15.63
C GLY A 331 4.31 -9.52 -16.33
N GLU A 332 5.38 -10.28 -16.13
CA GLU A 332 5.61 -11.58 -16.79
C GLU A 332 4.47 -12.57 -16.59
N GLU A 333 3.87 -12.62 -15.39
CA GLU A 333 2.74 -13.51 -15.09
C GLU A 333 1.46 -13.11 -15.86
N ALA A 334 1.12 -11.82 -15.86
CA ALA A 334 -0.07 -11.32 -16.55
C ALA A 334 0.02 -11.54 -18.06
N TYR A 335 1.21 -11.31 -18.64
CA TYR A 335 1.46 -11.60 -20.05
C TYR A 335 1.46 -13.10 -20.36
N SER A 336 1.97 -13.95 -19.45
CA SER A 336 1.91 -15.40 -19.60
C SER A 336 0.46 -15.89 -19.67
N LEU A 337 -0.44 -15.32 -18.85
CA LEU A 337 -1.87 -15.63 -18.88
C LEU A 337 -2.54 -15.16 -20.18
N ALA A 338 -2.23 -13.96 -20.66
CA ALA A 338 -2.76 -13.45 -21.93
C ALA A 338 -2.33 -14.34 -23.11
N ILE A 339 -1.06 -14.74 -23.15
CA ILE A 339 -0.52 -15.65 -24.18
C ILE A 339 -1.19 -17.02 -24.11
N ALA A 340 -1.28 -17.62 -22.91
CA ALA A 340 -1.93 -18.91 -22.71
C ALA A 340 -3.41 -18.89 -23.14
N PHE A 341 -4.10 -17.79 -22.89
CA PHE A 341 -5.49 -17.60 -23.33
C PHE A 341 -5.62 -17.53 -24.85
N LYS A 342 -4.76 -16.75 -25.53
CA LYS A 342 -4.75 -16.66 -26.99
C LYS A 342 -4.43 -18.01 -27.64
N GLU A 343 -3.43 -18.73 -27.13
CA GLU A 343 -3.11 -20.09 -27.60
C GLU A 343 -4.30 -21.05 -27.45
N ALA A 344 -5.05 -20.95 -26.34
CA ALA A 344 -6.23 -21.77 -26.10
C ALA A 344 -7.40 -21.46 -27.06
N ILE A 345 -7.65 -20.18 -27.37
CA ILE A 345 -8.68 -19.77 -28.35
C ILE A 345 -8.36 -20.30 -29.75
N GLU A 346 -7.12 -20.12 -30.19
CA GLU A 346 -6.68 -20.51 -31.54
C GLU A 346 -6.75 -22.01 -31.75
N LYS A 347 -6.36 -22.79 -30.73
CA LYS A 347 -6.43 -24.26 -30.79
C LYS A 347 -7.86 -24.76 -30.99
N ARG A 348 -8.86 -24.02 -30.48
CA ARG A 348 -10.28 -24.40 -30.57
C ARG A 348 -10.99 -23.88 -31.81
N ASN A 349 -10.36 -23.03 -32.64
CA ASN A 349 -11.02 -22.31 -33.75
C ASN A 349 -12.38 -21.72 -33.33
N SER A 350 -12.49 -21.20 -32.09
CA SER A 350 -13.77 -20.73 -31.56
C SER A 350 -14.17 -19.42 -32.23
N GLN A 351 -15.21 -19.48 -33.07
CA GLN A 351 -15.82 -18.31 -33.73
C GLN A 351 -16.61 -17.40 -32.78
N LYS A 352 -16.72 -17.77 -31.50
CA LYS A 352 -17.55 -17.11 -30.48
C LYS A 352 -17.11 -15.68 -30.08
N GLY A 353 -16.03 -15.12 -30.63
CA GLY A 353 -15.61 -13.74 -30.32
C GLY A 353 -15.34 -13.43 -28.83
N ILE A 354 -14.98 -14.44 -28.02
CA ILE A 354 -14.75 -14.28 -26.58
C ILE A 354 -13.43 -13.55 -26.33
N THR A 355 -13.44 -12.57 -25.43
CA THR A 355 -12.24 -11.80 -25.06
C THR A 355 -11.88 -11.98 -23.58
N LEU A 356 -10.64 -11.64 -23.23
CA LEU A 356 -10.14 -11.68 -21.86
C LEU A 356 -9.58 -10.31 -21.49
N GLN A 357 -10.03 -9.77 -20.36
CA GLN A 357 -9.47 -8.59 -19.72
C GLN A 357 -8.78 -8.99 -18.42
N ILE A 358 -7.47 -8.70 -18.33
CA ILE A 358 -6.64 -9.03 -17.18
C ILE A 358 -6.36 -7.76 -16.38
N PHE A 359 -6.80 -7.71 -15.13
CA PHE A 359 -6.37 -6.71 -14.16
C PHE A 359 -5.07 -7.20 -13.53
N ALA A 360 -3.96 -6.52 -13.76
CA ALA A 360 -2.66 -6.88 -13.20
C ALA A 360 -2.23 -5.79 -12.22
N THR A 361 -1.99 -6.15 -10.97
CA THR A 361 -1.80 -5.13 -9.93
C THR A 361 -0.66 -5.43 -8.98
N ASP A 362 0.07 -4.40 -8.56
CA ASP A 362 1.19 -4.51 -7.63
C ASP A 362 1.29 -3.28 -6.70
N LEU A 363 2.05 -3.41 -5.61
CA LEU A 363 2.42 -2.31 -4.71
C LEU A 363 3.55 -1.46 -5.30
N ASP A 364 4.46 -2.08 -6.05
CA ASP A 364 5.63 -1.41 -6.65
C ASP A 364 5.23 -0.64 -7.92
N SER A 365 5.35 0.69 -7.88
CA SER A 365 5.06 1.55 -9.02
C SER A 365 6.07 1.39 -10.16
N GLU A 366 7.35 1.17 -9.86
CA GLU A 366 8.38 1.01 -10.89
C GLU A 366 8.21 -0.31 -11.64
N ALA A 367 7.83 -1.38 -10.92
CA ALA A 367 7.51 -2.66 -11.53
C ALA A 367 6.30 -2.54 -12.47
N ILE A 368 5.26 -1.80 -12.06
CA ILE A 368 4.08 -1.52 -12.90
C ILE A 368 4.43 -0.70 -14.14
N GLU A 369 5.32 0.28 -14.05
CA GLU A 369 5.78 1.05 -15.21
C GLU A 369 6.57 0.18 -16.19
N THR A 370 7.44 -0.69 -15.68
CA THR A 370 8.18 -1.67 -16.47
C THR A 370 7.22 -2.62 -17.18
N ALA A 371 6.22 -3.13 -16.45
CA ALA A 371 5.17 -3.98 -16.99
C ALA A 371 4.39 -3.28 -18.11
N ARG A 372 4.01 -2.01 -17.94
CA ARG A 372 3.29 -1.21 -18.96
C ARG A 372 4.12 -1.01 -20.24
N LYS A 373 5.43 -0.78 -20.10
CA LYS A 373 6.35 -0.67 -21.25
C LYS A 373 6.40 -2.00 -22.02
N GLY A 374 6.30 -3.13 -21.31
CA GLY A 374 6.31 -4.47 -21.90
C GLY A 374 7.61 -4.79 -22.63
N LEU A 375 8.71 -4.14 -22.22
CA LEU A 375 10.06 -4.35 -22.77
C LEU A 375 10.84 -5.22 -21.80
N PHE A 376 11.33 -6.35 -22.29
CA PHE A 376 12.08 -7.34 -21.52
C PHE A 376 13.42 -7.61 -22.20
N SER A 377 14.45 -7.92 -21.41
CA SER A 377 15.78 -8.24 -21.94
C SER A 377 15.77 -9.54 -22.75
N ALA A 378 16.83 -9.77 -23.54
CA ALA A 378 16.98 -10.98 -24.34
C ALA A 378 16.93 -12.29 -23.52
N ASN A 379 17.16 -12.20 -22.20
CA ASN A 379 17.18 -13.33 -21.27
C ASN A 379 15.84 -14.07 -21.15
N ILE A 380 14.71 -13.45 -21.57
CA ILE A 380 13.43 -14.15 -21.57
C ILE A 380 13.42 -15.37 -22.49
N ALA A 381 14.34 -15.46 -23.46
CA ALA A 381 14.46 -16.60 -24.37
C ALA A 381 14.79 -17.92 -23.66
N ALA A 382 15.30 -17.88 -22.43
CA ALA A 382 15.49 -19.08 -21.62
C ALA A 382 14.15 -19.71 -21.16
N ASN A 383 13.13 -18.88 -20.92
CA ASN A 383 11.83 -19.31 -20.37
C ASN A 383 10.68 -19.27 -21.39
N VAL A 384 10.87 -18.59 -22.53
CA VAL A 384 9.87 -18.42 -23.58
C VAL A 384 10.29 -19.17 -24.83
N SER A 385 9.42 -20.04 -25.34
CA SER A 385 9.73 -20.83 -26.53
C SER A 385 9.94 -19.96 -27.78
N PRO A 386 10.78 -20.37 -28.74
CA PRO A 386 11.01 -19.61 -29.98
C PRO A 386 9.73 -19.33 -30.79
N LYS A 387 8.76 -20.24 -30.73
CA LYS A 387 7.44 -20.08 -31.35
C LYS A 387 6.62 -18.96 -30.70
N ARG A 388 6.70 -18.80 -29.37
CA ARG A 388 6.05 -17.70 -28.65
C ARG A 388 6.76 -16.37 -28.90
N LEU A 389 8.10 -16.36 -28.89
CA LEU A 389 8.89 -15.16 -29.19
C LEU A 389 8.60 -14.58 -30.57
N SER A 390 8.56 -15.44 -31.60
CA SER A 390 8.27 -14.99 -32.98
C SER A 390 6.85 -14.48 -33.18
N ARG A 391 5.89 -14.91 -32.34
CA ARG A 391 4.47 -14.60 -32.51
C ARG A 391 3.99 -13.44 -31.66
N PHE A 392 4.35 -13.43 -30.38
CA PHE A 392 3.80 -12.53 -29.37
C PHE A 392 4.75 -11.40 -28.99
N PHE A 393 5.97 -11.39 -29.54
CA PHE A 393 6.98 -10.37 -29.25
C PHE A 393 7.53 -9.76 -30.54
N ILE A 394 7.95 -8.50 -30.43
CA ILE A 394 8.66 -7.73 -31.45
C ILE A 394 10.09 -7.59 -30.96
N LYS A 395 11.07 -7.95 -31.80
CA LYS A 395 12.49 -7.80 -31.48
C LYS A 395 12.85 -6.32 -31.46
N ALA A 396 13.46 -5.86 -30.37
CA ALA A 396 13.97 -4.49 -30.18
C ALA A 396 15.51 -4.53 -30.04
N GLU A 397 16.17 -3.36 -30.05
CA GLU A 397 17.64 -3.28 -29.95
C GLU A 397 18.21 -3.98 -28.70
N GLU A 398 17.55 -3.79 -27.55
CA GLU A 398 18.01 -4.33 -26.25
C GLU A 398 17.19 -5.55 -25.74
N GLY A 399 16.36 -6.17 -26.59
CA GLY A 399 15.60 -7.36 -26.20
C GLY A 399 14.30 -7.59 -26.97
N TYR A 400 13.22 -7.83 -26.23
CA TYR A 400 11.91 -8.19 -26.76
C TYR A 400 10.82 -7.33 -26.16
N ARG A 401 9.96 -6.77 -27.02
CA ARG A 401 8.76 -6.04 -26.62
C ARG A 401 7.52 -6.89 -26.88
N VAL A 402 6.63 -7.01 -25.90
CA VAL A 402 5.34 -7.68 -26.09
C VAL A 402 4.51 -6.93 -27.15
N ASN A 403 3.90 -7.66 -28.07
CA ASN A 403 3.10 -7.05 -29.15
C ASN A 403 1.85 -6.33 -28.61
N THR A 404 1.27 -5.45 -29.43
CA THR A 404 0.11 -4.63 -29.01
C THR A 404 -1.11 -5.49 -28.69
N GLU A 405 -1.35 -6.57 -29.44
CA GLU A 405 -2.49 -7.47 -29.23
C GLU A 405 -2.53 -8.06 -27.82
N ILE A 406 -1.39 -8.53 -27.30
CA ILE A 406 -1.30 -9.07 -25.95
C ILE A 406 -1.32 -7.95 -24.90
N ARG A 407 -0.73 -6.78 -25.19
CA ARG A 407 -0.72 -5.64 -24.26
C ARG A 407 -2.11 -5.06 -24.01
N GLU A 408 -2.96 -5.00 -25.02
CA GLU A 408 -4.34 -4.49 -24.90
C GLU A 408 -5.24 -5.37 -24.02
N MET A 409 -4.87 -6.64 -23.81
CA MET A 409 -5.59 -7.55 -22.91
C MET A 409 -5.33 -7.25 -21.42
N VAL A 410 -4.27 -6.50 -21.08
CA VAL A 410 -3.79 -6.33 -19.71
C VAL A 410 -3.87 -4.87 -19.25
N VAL A 411 -4.55 -4.65 -18.13
CA VAL A 411 -4.66 -3.36 -17.45
C VAL A 411 -3.79 -3.38 -16.19
N PHE A 412 -2.70 -2.61 -16.21
CA PHE A 412 -1.78 -2.49 -15.08
C PHE A 412 -2.14 -1.33 -14.15
N ALA A 413 -2.27 -1.59 -12.85
CA ALA A 413 -2.57 -0.56 -11.86
C ALA A 413 -1.83 -0.79 -10.52
N LYS A 414 -1.45 0.30 -9.85
CA LYS A 414 -0.97 0.24 -8.47
C LYS A 414 -2.14 -0.09 -7.53
N HIS A 415 -2.02 -1.15 -6.75
CA HIS A 415 -3.09 -1.59 -5.85
C HIS A 415 -2.52 -2.25 -4.60
N ASN A 416 -2.99 -1.80 -3.43
CA ASN A 416 -2.73 -2.49 -2.18
C ASN A 416 -3.93 -3.39 -1.84
N ILE A 417 -3.77 -4.69 -1.99
CA ILE A 417 -4.83 -5.69 -1.76
C ILE A 417 -5.37 -5.72 -0.33
N ILE A 418 -4.60 -5.19 0.63
CA ILE A 418 -4.96 -5.16 2.06
C ILE A 418 -5.81 -3.93 2.36
N MET A 419 -5.56 -2.81 1.65
CA MET A 419 -6.14 -1.50 1.94
C MET A 419 -7.21 -1.06 0.95
N HIS A 420 -7.09 -1.46 -0.32
CA HIS A 420 -7.94 -1.04 -1.43
C HIS A 420 -9.03 -2.07 -1.72
N ALA A 421 -10.14 -1.61 -2.30
CA ALA A 421 -11.25 -2.48 -2.68
C ALA A 421 -10.84 -3.52 -3.74
N PRO A 422 -11.30 -4.78 -3.65
CA PRO A 422 -10.97 -5.82 -4.62
C PRO A 422 -11.74 -5.66 -5.93
N PHE A 423 -11.20 -6.23 -7.01
CA PHE A 423 -11.94 -6.42 -8.25
C PHE A 423 -12.94 -7.55 -8.08
N THR A 424 -14.22 -7.30 -8.34
CA THR A 424 -15.29 -8.31 -8.25
C THR A 424 -15.64 -8.91 -9.61
N LYS A 425 -16.34 -10.05 -9.61
CA LYS A 425 -16.76 -10.78 -10.80
C LYS A 425 -15.58 -11.23 -11.67
N ILE A 426 -14.60 -11.88 -11.03
CA ILE A 426 -13.40 -12.41 -11.65
C ILE A 426 -13.60 -13.90 -12.00
N ASP A 427 -13.22 -14.32 -13.19
CA ASP A 427 -13.31 -15.72 -13.65
C ASP A 427 -12.01 -16.48 -13.39
N ILE A 428 -10.85 -15.81 -13.49
CA ILE A 428 -9.53 -16.39 -13.26
C ILE A 428 -8.73 -15.49 -12.32
N LEU A 429 -8.28 -16.02 -11.19
CA LEU A 429 -7.43 -15.30 -10.24
C LEU A 429 -6.08 -16.01 -10.11
N THR A 430 -4.99 -15.32 -10.44
CA THR A 430 -3.62 -15.84 -10.28
C THR A 430 -2.93 -15.09 -9.15
N CYS A 431 -2.81 -15.72 -7.99
CA CYS A 431 -2.12 -15.14 -6.83
C CYS A 431 -0.99 -16.08 -6.45
N ARG A 432 0.18 -15.89 -7.04
CA ARG A 432 1.30 -16.82 -6.91
C ARG A 432 2.49 -16.15 -6.25
N ASN A 433 3.14 -16.88 -5.34
CA ASN A 433 4.36 -16.47 -4.65
C ASN A 433 4.22 -15.13 -3.87
N MET A 434 3.00 -14.81 -3.43
CA MET A 434 2.64 -13.58 -2.71
C MET A 434 2.24 -13.89 -1.27
N LEU A 435 1.43 -14.94 -1.05
CA LEU A 435 0.93 -15.31 0.27
C LEU A 435 2.06 -15.80 1.19
N ILE A 436 3.17 -16.26 0.63
CA ILE A 436 4.33 -16.75 1.38
C ILE A 436 4.95 -15.71 2.32
N TYR A 437 4.76 -14.41 2.07
CA TYR A 437 5.26 -13.30 2.88
C TYR A 437 4.32 -12.89 4.03
N MET A 438 3.07 -13.34 3.97
CA MET A 438 2.00 -12.91 4.86
C MET A 438 1.89 -13.85 6.07
N ASP A 439 1.46 -13.31 7.21
CA ASP A 439 1.13 -14.13 8.38
C ASP A 439 -0.17 -14.95 8.14
N PRO A 440 -0.46 -15.99 8.94
CA PRO A 440 -1.67 -16.80 8.76
C PRO A 440 -2.99 -16.02 8.89
N VAL A 441 -3.00 -14.90 9.65
CA VAL A 441 -4.20 -14.08 9.86
C VAL A 441 -4.53 -13.30 8.58
N LEU A 442 -3.52 -12.70 7.95
CA LEU A 442 -3.66 -11.99 6.69
C LEU A 442 -3.92 -12.94 5.52
N GLN A 443 -3.26 -14.11 5.48
CA GLN A 443 -3.57 -15.14 4.48
C GLN A 443 -5.06 -15.54 4.53
N LYS A 444 -5.62 -15.74 5.73
CA LYS A 444 -7.05 -16.04 5.92
C LYS A 444 -7.94 -14.92 5.37
N LYS A 445 -7.60 -13.65 5.65
CA LYS A 445 -8.35 -12.49 5.14
C LYS A 445 -8.31 -12.41 3.61
N LEU A 446 -7.13 -12.57 3.01
CA LEU A 446 -6.94 -12.52 1.56
C LEU A 446 -7.67 -13.65 0.83
N LEU A 447 -7.63 -14.87 1.36
CA LEU A 447 -8.38 -16.00 0.80
C LEU A 447 -9.90 -15.78 0.85
N GLY A 448 -10.41 -15.17 1.93
CA GLY A 448 -11.82 -14.74 2.01
C GLY A 448 -12.17 -13.69 0.96
N LEU A 449 -11.29 -12.70 0.75
CA LEU A 449 -11.42 -11.68 -0.29
C LEU A 449 -11.38 -12.28 -1.70
N PHE A 450 -10.52 -13.27 -1.96
CA PHE A 450 -10.48 -13.98 -3.25
C PHE A 450 -11.76 -14.76 -3.51
N CYS A 451 -12.32 -15.42 -2.49
CA CYS A 451 -13.62 -16.09 -2.58
C CYS A 451 -14.74 -15.09 -2.94
N TYR A 452 -14.73 -13.90 -2.34
CA TYR A 452 -15.68 -12.83 -2.67
C TYR A 452 -15.50 -12.28 -4.09
N SER A 453 -14.25 -12.17 -4.56
CA SER A 453 -13.89 -11.58 -5.85
C SER A 453 -14.22 -12.49 -7.04
N LEU A 454 -14.02 -13.80 -6.87
CA LEU A 454 -14.25 -14.80 -7.92
C LEU A 454 -15.74 -15.02 -8.19
N ASN A 455 -16.14 -15.26 -9.43
CA ASN A 455 -17.48 -15.74 -9.77
C ASN A 455 -17.68 -17.18 -9.24
N PRO A 456 -18.93 -17.63 -9.03
CA PRO A 456 -19.22 -19.05 -8.89
C PRO A 456 -18.56 -19.82 -10.03
N ASP A 457 -17.94 -20.96 -9.74
CA ASP A 457 -17.14 -21.74 -10.69
C ASP A 457 -15.84 -21.07 -11.18
N GLY A 458 -15.47 -19.88 -10.70
CA GLY A 458 -14.22 -19.21 -11.01
C GLY A 458 -13.00 -19.99 -10.53
N ILE A 459 -11.88 -19.82 -11.23
CA ILE A 459 -10.62 -20.53 -11.01
C ILE A 459 -9.64 -19.66 -10.24
N MET A 460 -8.98 -20.24 -9.24
CA MET A 460 -7.88 -19.65 -8.49
C MET A 460 -6.62 -20.48 -8.68
N VAL A 461 -5.50 -19.82 -8.96
CA VAL A 461 -4.18 -20.44 -9.12
C VAL A 461 -3.25 -19.86 -8.07
N LEU A 462 -2.67 -20.73 -7.23
CA LEU A 462 -1.71 -20.35 -6.20
C LEU A 462 -0.28 -20.80 -6.55
N GLY A 463 0.72 -20.28 -5.83
CA GLY A 463 2.10 -20.72 -5.92
C GLY A 463 2.31 -22.11 -5.32
N SER A 464 3.35 -22.82 -5.76
CA SER A 464 3.67 -24.19 -5.31
C SER A 464 3.89 -24.32 -3.79
N ALA A 465 4.46 -23.29 -3.16
CA ALA A 465 4.68 -23.20 -1.71
C ALA A 465 3.46 -22.71 -0.90
N GLU A 466 2.36 -22.38 -1.57
CA GLU A 466 1.18 -21.79 -0.94
C GLU A 466 0.09 -22.84 -0.68
N THR A 467 -0.72 -22.59 0.35
CA THR A 467 -1.80 -23.50 0.76
C THR A 467 -3.02 -22.72 1.20
N LEU A 468 -4.20 -23.34 1.06
CA LEU A 468 -5.48 -22.74 1.48
C LEU A 468 -5.67 -22.65 3.01
N GLY A 469 -4.78 -23.29 3.79
CA GLY A 469 -4.86 -23.33 5.25
C GLY A 469 -6.26 -23.73 5.75
N THR A 470 -6.81 -22.92 6.66
CA THR A 470 -8.12 -23.14 7.29
C THR A 470 -9.32 -22.73 6.41
N GLN A 471 -9.10 -22.19 5.20
CA GLN A 471 -10.14 -21.71 4.28
C GLN A 471 -10.47 -22.72 3.16
N SER A 472 -10.02 -23.97 3.30
CA SER A 472 -10.20 -25.03 2.30
C SER A 472 -11.66 -25.30 1.92
N HIS A 473 -12.63 -25.02 2.79
CA HIS A 473 -14.05 -25.26 2.54
C HIS A 473 -14.66 -24.35 1.45
N PHE A 474 -14.04 -23.21 1.14
CA PHE A 474 -14.50 -22.31 0.07
C PHE A 474 -14.03 -22.71 -1.33
N PHE A 475 -13.08 -23.64 -1.42
CA PHE A 475 -12.39 -23.96 -2.67
C PHE A 475 -12.28 -25.47 -2.88
N THR A 476 -12.65 -25.94 -4.07
CA THR A 476 -12.45 -27.33 -4.49
C THR A 476 -11.17 -27.46 -5.31
N PRO A 477 -10.28 -28.42 -5.03
CA PRO A 477 -9.08 -28.63 -5.83
C PRO A 477 -9.45 -29.18 -7.21
N VAL A 478 -9.05 -28.46 -8.26
CA VAL A 478 -9.08 -28.96 -9.65
C VAL A 478 -7.82 -29.79 -9.89
N ASP A 479 -6.68 -29.30 -9.42
CA ASP A 479 -5.41 -30.02 -9.39
C ASP A 479 -4.66 -29.63 -8.11
N GLY A 480 -4.63 -30.53 -7.13
CA GLY A 480 -4.00 -30.27 -5.83
C GLY A 480 -2.46 -30.21 -5.89
N LYS A 481 -1.83 -30.86 -6.88
CA LYS A 481 -0.37 -30.84 -7.07
C LYS A 481 0.05 -29.49 -7.65
N LEU A 482 -0.69 -29.00 -8.64
CA LEU A 482 -0.45 -27.71 -9.30
C LEU A 482 -1.10 -26.51 -8.59
N LYS A 483 -1.73 -26.73 -7.42
CA LYS A 483 -2.38 -25.68 -6.60
C LYS A 483 -3.43 -24.88 -7.37
N ILE A 484 -4.20 -25.58 -8.20
CA ILE A 484 -5.32 -25.01 -8.96
C ILE A 484 -6.62 -25.37 -8.26
N TYR A 485 -7.42 -24.36 -7.97
CA TYR A 485 -8.65 -24.46 -7.21
C TYR A 485 -9.82 -23.82 -7.95
N LYS A 486 -11.02 -24.26 -7.63
CA LYS A 486 -12.28 -23.74 -8.14
C LYS A 486 -13.14 -23.27 -6.98
N ARG A 487 -13.78 -22.10 -7.10
CA ARG A 487 -14.68 -21.58 -6.06
C ARG A 487 -15.88 -22.52 -5.88
N SER A 488 -16.13 -22.95 -4.65
CA SER A 488 -17.30 -23.75 -4.29
C SER A 488 -18.58 -22.92 -4.29
N ILE A 489 -19.70 -23.54 -4.69
CA ILE A 489 -21.05 -22.98 -4.61
C ILE A 489 -21.60 -23.25 -3.20
N THR A 490 -20.98 -22.65 -2.19
CA THR A 490 -21.47 -22.77 -0.80
C THR A 490 -22.23 -21.49 -0.46
N THR A 491 -23.42 -21.62 0.14
CA THR A 491 -24.36 -20.52 0.48
C THR A 491 -23.88 -19.63 1.64
N GLN A 492 -22.77 -19.99 2.30
CA GLN A 492 -22.16 -19.19 3.35
C GLN A 492 -21.26 -18.14 2.71
N VAL A 493 -21.77 -16.90 2.63
CA VAL A 493 -20.95 -15.72 2.34
C VAL A 493 -19.88 -15.65 3.43
N PRO A 494 -18.58 -15.55 3.10
CA PRO A 494 -17.56 -15.32 4.12
C PRO A 494 -17.96 -14.10 4.93
N GLU A 495 -17.96 -14.20 6.27
CA GLU A 495 -18.04 -13.00 7.11
C GLU A 495 -16.96 -12.03 6.60
N LEU A 496 -17.40 -10.90 6.03
CA LEU A 496 -16.51 -9.86 5.53
C LEU A 496 -15.76 -9.32 6.75
N PHE A 497 -14.58 -9.86 7.02
CA PHE A 497 -13.68 -9.33 8.04
C PHE A 497 -13.43 -7.86 7.73
N ASP A 498 -13.59 -6.99 8.73
CA ASP A 498 -13.36 -5.55 8.69
C ASP A 498 -12.13 -5.18 7.84
N PHE A 499 -12.36 -4.90 6.56
CA PHE A 499 -11.48 -4.05 5.77
C PHE A 499 -11.82 -2.61 6.17
N PRO A 500 -10.83 -1.72 6.38
CA PRO A 500 -11.09 -0.34 6.77
C PRO A 500 -12.13 0.27 5.83
N SER A 501 -13.29 0.54 6.41
CA SER A 501 -14.52 0.98 5.76
C SER A 501 -14.38 2.42 5.29
N SER A 502 -13.56 2.61 4.25
CA SER A 502 -13.71 3.73 3.31
C SER A 502 -14.70 3.38 2.19
N PHE A 503 -15.15 2.13 2.13
CA PHE A 503 -16.02 1.59 1.09
C PHE A 503 -17.31 1.01 1.69
N SER A 504 -18.13 1.90 2.24
CA SER A 504 -19.58 1.77 2.17
C SER A 504 -20.21 3.16 2.18
N LYS A 505 -20.26 3.76 0.99
CA LYS A 505 -21.38 4.58 0.52
C LYS A 505 -21.76 4.07 -0.86
N THR A 506 -22.22 2.82 -0.94
CA THR A 506 -23.40 2.60 -1.77
C THR A 506 -24.52 3.28 -1.01
N THR A 507 -24.85 4.50 -1.44
CA THR A 507 -26.18 5.04 -1.19
C THR A 507 -27.13 4.03 -1.81
N SER A 508 -27.64 3.10 -1.01
CA SER A 508 -28.95 2.53 -1.27
C SER A 508 -29.91 3.70 -1.11
N VAL A 509 -30.07 4.48 -2.17
CA VAL A 509 -31.30 5.22 -2.36
C VAL A 509 -32.37 4.14 -2.39
N SER A 510 -33.16 4.10 -1.33
CA SER A 510 -34.47 3.47 -1.32
C SER A 510 -35.24 4.09 -2.49
N ILE A 511 -35.14 3.48 -3.67
CA ILE A 511 -36.14 3.69 -4.70
C ILE A 511 -37.38 3.00 -4.14
N GLU A 512 -38.24 3.81 -3.55
CA GLU A 512 -39.61 3.42 -3.31
C GLU A 512 -40.18 2.82 -4.60
N LYS A 513 -40.83 1.68 -4.43
CA LYS A 513 -41.55 0.94 -5.46
C LYS A 513 -42.37 1.90 -6.35
N LEU A 514 -41.86 2.16 -7.54
CA LEU A 514 -42.69 2.37 -8.71
C LEU A 514 -42.59 1.10 -9.55
N ALA A 515 -43.75 0.51 -9.80
CA ALA A 515 -43.92 -0.74 -10.49
C ALA A 515 -43.10 -0.78 -11.78
N THR A 516 -42.35 -1.87 -11.94
CA THR A 516 -41.74 -2.28 -13.21
C THR A 516 -42.83 -2.48 -14.25
N VAL A 517 -43.05 -1.48 -15.10
CA VAL A 517 -43.47 -1.74 -16.48
C VAL A 517 -42.21 -2.18 -17.20
N THR A 518 -42.18 -3.44 -17.60
CA THR A 518 -41.23 -3.98 -18.58
C THR A 518 -41.27 -3.10 -19.83
N ALA A 519 -40.29 -2.21 -19.98
CA ALA A 519 -40.01 -1.63 -21.28
C ALA A 519 -39.44 -2.76 -22.15
N THR A 520 -40.25 -3.22 -23.09
CA THR A 520 -39.74 -3.91 -24.27
C THR A 520 -38.58 -3.08 -24.83
N PRO A 521 -37.50 -3.70 -25.31
CA PRO A 521 -36.47 -2.96 -26.02
C PRO A 521 -37.19 -2.27 -27.18
N ASN A 522 -37.18 -0.94 -27.18
CA ASN A 522 -37.84 -0.16 -28.20
C ASN A 522 -37.23 -0.57 -29.53
N ILE A 523 -37.96 -1.38 -30.32
CA ILE A 523 -37.50 -1.88 -31.63
C ILE A 523 -37.06 -0.70 -32.49
N GLN A 524 -37.68 0.47 -32.30
CA GLN A 524 -37.32 1.71 -32.96
C GLN A 524 -35.89 2.14 -32.62
N ALA A 525 -35.47 2.12 -31.35
CA ALA A 525 -34.10 2.48 -30.96
C ALA A 525 -33.04 1.51 -31.49
N LEU A 526 -33.34 0.21 -31.52
CA LEU A 526 -32.46 -0.80 -32.11
C LEU A 526 -32.42 -0.70 -33.65
N THR A 527 -33.54 -0.35 -34.28
CA THR A 527 -33.64 -0.10 -35.73
C THR A 527 -32.89 1.17 -36.11
N ASP A 528 -33.01 2.24 -35.33
CA ASP A 528 -32.28 3.49 -35.50
C ASP A 528 -30.77 3.27 -35.37
N GLN A 529 -30.33 2.42 -34.42
CA GLN A 529 -28.92 2.06 -34.28
C GLN A 529 -28.39 1.24 -35.48
N LEU A 530 -29.19 0.34 -36.04
CA LEU A 530 -28.85 -0.42 -37.26
C LEU A 530 -28.87 0.45 -38.52
N LEU A 531 -29.83 1.36 -38.65
CA LEU A 531 -29.89 2.34 -39.74
C LEU A 531 -28.69 3.29 -39.69
N LEU A 532 -28.29 3.75 -38.50
CA LEU A 532 -27.08 4.55 -38.29
C LEU A 532 -25.80 3.78 -38.65
N GLN A 533 -25.73 2.47 -38.41
CA GLN A 533 -24.57 1.66 -38.80
C GLN A 533 -24.48 1.38 -40.31
N HIS A 534 -25.62 1.22 -41.00
CA HIS A 534 -25.64 0.76 -42.39
C HIS A 534 -25.90 1.85 -43.43
N PHE A 535 -26.60 2.93 -43.07
CA PHE A 535 -27.08 3.96 -44.01
C PHE A 535 -26.67 5.39 -43.64
N SER A 536 -25.93 5.59 -42.54
CA SER A 536 -25.39 6.91 -42.19
C SER A 536 -24.22 7.27 -43.10
N PRO A 537 -24.23 8.43 -43.78
CA PRO A 537 -23.10 8.89 -44.56
C PRO A 537 -21.89 9.15 -43.65
N PRO A 538 -20.66 8.89 -44.12
CA PRO A 538 -19.46 9.17 -43.36
C PRO A 538 -19.36 10.66 -43.05
N GLY A 539 -19.21 11.01 -41.77
CA GLY A 539 -19.17 12.38 -41.31
C GLY A 539 -18.29 12.59 -40.09
N VAL A 540 -17.87 13.83 -39.88
CA VAL A 540 -16.93 14.23 -38.83
C VAL A 540 -17.42 15.51 -38.18
N LEU A 541 -17.47 15.51 -36.86
CA LEU A 541 -17.76 16.69 -36.05
C LEU A 541 -16.44 17.30 -35.58
N VAL A 542 -16.26 18.59 -35.82
CA VAL A 542 -15.05 19.33 -35.45
C VAL A 542 -15.38 20.59 -34.65
N ASN A 543 -14.43 21.04 -33.84
CA ASN A 543 -14.49 22.38 -33.23
C ASN A 543 -14.14 23.48 -34.27
N GLU A 544 -14.25 24.75 -33.87
CA GLU A 544 -13.90 25.90 -34.73
C GLU A 544 -12.46 25.88 -35.26
N LYS A 545 -11.54 25.22 -34.54
CA LYS A 545 -10.11 25.07 -34.89
C LYS A 545 -9.84 23.89 -35.82
N GLY A 546 -10.84 23.08 -36.14
CA GLY A 546 -10.72 21.89 -36.98
C GLY A 546 -10.26 20.63 -36.26
N ASP A 547 -10.20 20.62 -34.92
CA ASP A 547 -9.91 19.40 -34.16
C ASP A 547 -11.13 18.49 -34.17
N ILE A 548 -10.88 17.20 -34.42
CA ILE A 548 -11.93 16.20 -34.56
C ILE A 548 -12.44 15.78 -33.18
N ILE A 549 -13.72 16.08 -32.91
CA ILE A 549 -14.41 15.71 -31.68
C ILE A 549 -15.06 14.33 -31.82
N TYR A 550 -15.64 14.05 -32.99
CA TYR A 550 -16.38 12.82 -33.22
C TYR A 550 -16.34 12.40 -34.69
N ILE A 551 -16.24 11.08 -34.93
CA ILE A 551 -16.25 10.49 -36.28
C ILE A 551 -17.44 9.52 -36.35
N SER A 552 -18.30 9.72 -37.35
CA SER A 552 -19.42 8.86 -37.69
C SER A 552 -19.15 8.14 -39.00
N GLY A 553 -19.16 6.81 -39.00
CA GLY A 553 -18.97 5.98 -40.20
C GLY A 553 -17.50 5.77 -40.62
N ARG A 554 -17.28 5.24 -41.84
CA ARG A 554 -15.95 4.91 -42.36
C ARG A 554 -15.35 6.08 -43.16
N THR A 555 -14.56 6.93 -42.50
CA THR A 555 -13.96 8.13 -43.11
C THR A 555 -12.58 7.91 -43.72
N GLY A 556 -12.00 6.71 -43.61
CA GLY A 556 -10.64 6.38 -44.08
C GLY A 556 -10.40 6.53 -45.60
N LYS A 557 -11.47 6.66 -46.40
CA LYS A 557 -11.37 7.01 -47.84
C LYS A 557 -11.01 8.48 -48.09
N TYR A 558 -11.29 9.36 -47.14
CA TYR A 558 -11.15 10.82 -47.26
C TYR A 558 -10.12 11.38 -46.28
N LEU A 559 -9.95 10.69 -45.14
CA LEU A 559 -9.02 11.06 -44.08
C LEU A 559 -7.92 10.01 -43.90
N GLU A 560 -6.68 10.45 -43.76
CA GLU A 560 -5.52 9.60 -43.45
C GLU A 560 -4.62 10.28 -42.39
N PRO A 561 -4.03 9.53 -41.44
CA PRO A 561 -3.08 10.10 -40.50
C PRO A 561 -1.85 10.65 -41.22
N SER A 562 -1.42 11.87 -40.89
CA SER A 562 -0.18 12.45 -41.40
C SER A 562 1.04 11.72 -40.84
N VAL A 563 2.12 11.61 -41.64
CA VAL A 563 3.38 10.97 -41.22
C VAL A 563 4.10 11.89 -40.24
N GLY A 564 4.21 11.51 -38.96
CA GLY A 564 4.87 12.31 -37.93
C GLY A 564 4.15 12.28 -36.57
N LYS A 565 4.18 13.39 -35.82
CA LYS A 565 3.45 13.52 -34.55
C LYS A 565 1.95 13.35 -34.79
N ALA A 566 1.30 12.48 -34.02
CA ALA A 566 -0.14 12.26 -34.12
C ALA A 566 -0.91 13.55 -33.79
N ASN A 567 -1.55 14.16 -34.79
CA ASN A 567 -2.54 15.21 -34.59
C ASN A 567 -3.92 14.70 -35.04
N MET A 568 -4.96 15.05 -34.28
CA MET A 568 -6.36 14.69 -34.58
C MET A 568 -7.08 15.92 -35.15
N ASN A 569 -6.47 16.55 -36.16
CA ASN A 569 -6.99 17.75 -36.80
C ASN A 569 -7.39 17.46 -38.25
N ILE A 570 -8.58 17.90 -38.65
CA ILE A 570 -9.16 17.60 -39.95
C ILE A 570 -8.23 18.03 -41.09
N PHE A 571 -7.60 19.21 -41.01
CA PHE A 571 -6.75 19.74 -42.09
C PHE A 571 -5.51 18.90 -42.34
N ALA A 572 -4.91 18.37 -41.27
CA ALA A 572 -3.74 17.52 -41.36
C ALA A 572 -4.09 16.09 -41.76
N MET A 573 -5.35 15.68 -41.59
CA MET A 573 -5.82 14.36 -41.98
C MET A 573 -6.44 14.32 -43.39
N LEU A 574 -6.64 15.44 -44.09
CA LEU A 574 -7.20 15.43 -45.46
C LEU A 574 -6.26 14.77 -46.46
N ARG A 575 -6.79 13.85 -47.26
CA ARG A 575 -6.11 13.26 -48.43
C ARG A 575 -5.95 14.26 -49.58
N ASP A 576 -4.99 13.98 -50.46
CA ASP A 576 -4.73 14.79 -51.66
C ASP A 576 -5.97 14.89 -52.57
N GLY A 577 -6.27 16.12 -52.99
CA GLY A 577 -7.50 16.51 -53.69
C GLY A 577 -8.45 17.37 -52.86
N LEU A 578 -8.54 17.15 -51.55
CA LEU A 578 -9.37 17.97 -50.64
C LEU A 578 -8.60 19.16 -50.02
N ARG A 579 -7.27 19.10 -49.98
CA ARG A 579 -6.42 20.07 -49.28
C ARG A 579 -6.56 21.51 -49.78
N ASN A 580 -6.94 21.72 -51.05
CA ASN A 580 -6.99 23.06 -51.65
C ASN A 580 -8.37 23.73 -51.49
N GLU A 581 -9.46 23.00 -51.76
CA GLU A 581 -10.81 23.58 -51.76
C GLU A 581 -11.49 23.55 -50.37
N PHE A 582 -11.13 22.58 -49.52
CA PHE A 582 -11.74 22.38 -48.21
C PHE A 582 -11.50 23.52 -47.21
N PRO A 583 -10.27 24.07 -47.05
CA PRO A 583 -10.03 25.14 -46.07
C PRO A 583 -10.81 26.43 -46.35
N ALA A 584 -10.98 26.79 -47.63
CA ALA A 584 -11.76 27.95 -48.03
C ALA A 584 -13.25 27.77 -47.71
N ALA A 585 -13.79 26.58 -47.99
CA ALA A 585 -15.18 26.24 -47.69
C ALA A 585 -15.45 26.17 -46.17
N PHE A 586 -14.50 25.63 -45.39
CA PHE A 586 -14.60 25.54 -43.93
C PHE A 586 -14.63 26.93 -43.27
N ARG A 587 -13.70 27.83 -43.64
CA ARG A 587 -13.70 29.21 -43.13
C ARG A 587 -14.97 29.97 -43.50
N LYS A 588 -15.51 29.71 -44.70
CA LYS A 588 -16.77 30.33 -45.16
C LYS A 588 -17.97 29.84 -44.33
N ALA A 589 -18.03 28.55 -43.98
CA ALA A 589 -19.09 27.98 -43.16
C ALA A 589 -19.07 28.55 -41.73
N ILE A 590 -17.89 28.71 -41.13
CA ILE A 590 -17.73 29.33 -39.80
C ILE A 590 -18.12 30.82 -39.83
N LYS A 591 -17.58 31.58 -40.78
CA LYS A 591 -17.77 33.05 -40.81
C LYS A 591 -19.19 33.48 -41.17
N LYS A 592 -19.91 32.68 -41.96
CA LYS A 592 -21.28 32.98 -42.40
C LYS A 592 -22.36 32.23 -41.62
N HIS A 593 -22.00 31.24 -40.79
CA HIS A 593 -22.94 30.34 -40.12
C HIS A 593 -23.91 29.65 -41.10
N GLU A 594 -23.44 29.33 -42.30
CA GLU A 594 -24.23 28.75 -43.39
C GLU A 594 -23.66 27.40 -43.83
N THR A 595 -24.52 26.49 -44.31
CA THR A 595 -24.08 25.22 -44.91
C THR A 595 -23.40 25.47 -46.26
N VAL A 596 -22.16 24.99 -46.42
CA VAL A 596 -21.37 25.09 -47.65
C VAL A 596 -21.15 23.70 -48.25
N THR A 597 -21.51 23.52 -49.52
CA THR A 597 -21.35 22.25 -50.23
C THR A 597 -20.34 22.37 -51.37
N LEU A 598 -19.28 21.57 -51.30
CA LEU A 598 -18.32 21.34 -52.37
C LEU A 598 -18.84 20.22 -53.27
N HIS A 599 -18.88 20.46 -54.58
CA HIS A 599 -19.44 19.54 -55.56
C HIS A 599 -18.33 18.93 -56.43
N ASN A 600 -18.38 17.62 -56.65
CA ASN A 600 -17.54 16.87 -57.59
C ASN A 600 -16.02 16.97 -57.34
N VAL A 601 -15.60 16.95 -56.08
CA VAL A 601 -14.18 17.00 -55.68
C VAL A 601 -13.52 15.65 -55.92
N ARG A 602 -12.40 15.64 -56.65
CA ARG A 602 -11.66 14.42 -56.99
C ARG A 602 -10.65 14.09 -55.90
N VAL A 603 -10.81 12.95 -55.22
CA VAL A 603 -9.97 12.52 -54.09
C VAL A 603 -9.19 11.26 -54.44
N GLY A 604 -7.92 11.22 -54.04
CA GLY A 604 -7.06 10.04 -54.15
C GLY A 604 -7.38 9.00 -53.07
N THR A 605 -7.88 7.83 -53.47
CA THR A 605 -8.10 6.68 -52.58
C THR A 605 -7.02 5.60 -52.80
N ASN A 606 -6.85 4.66 -51.86
CA ASN A 606 -5.81 3.60 -51.87
C ASN A 606 -5.85 2.61 -53.07
N GLY A 607 -6.62 2.91 -54.13
CA GLY A 607 -6.68 2.14 -55.37
C GLY A 607 -7.29 2.89 -56.57
N GLY A 608 -7.38 4.23 -56.53
CA GLY A 608 -7.86 5.06 -57.66
C GLY A 608 -8.43 6.42 -57.26
N THR A 609 -8.78 7.25 -58.25
CA THR A 609 -9.47 8.54 -58.00
C THR A 609 -10.99 8.38 -57.97
N GLN A 610 -11.66 8.99 -56.99
CA GLN A 610 -13.11 9.01 -56.84
C GLN A 610 -13.61 10.45 -56.70
N ASN A 611 -14.79 10.76 -57.25
CA ASN A 611 -15.41 12.06 -57.10
C ASN A 611 -16.42 12.04 -55.96
N ILE A 612 -16.40 13.08 -55.12
CA ILE A 612 -17.27 13.19 -53.94
C ILE A 612 -17.87 14.59 -53.82
N ASN A 613 -18.99 14.68 -53.11
CA ASN A 613 -19.50 15.94 -52.58
C ASN A 613 -19.18 16.01 -51.08
N VAL A 614 -18.81 17.20 -50.61
CA VAL A 614 -18.52 17.45 -49.19
C VAL A 614 -19.42 18.56 -48.68
N ILE A 615 -20.20 18.29 -47.65
CA ILE A 615 -21.09 19.25 -46.99
C ILE A 615 -20.45 19.67 -45.68
N ILE A 616 -20.31 20.97 -45.45
CA ILE A 616 -19.76 21.55 -44.22
C ILE A 616 -20.86 22.43 -43.61
N GLN A 617 -21.32 22.09 -42.40
CA GLN A 617 -22.46 22.72 -41.75
C GLN A 617 -22.12 23.17 -40.33
N TRP A 618 -22.40 24.43 -40.03
CA TRP A 618 -22.36 24.97 -38.67
C TRP A 618 -23.59 24.52 -37.86
N ILE A 619 -23.41 24.14 -36.60
CA ILE A 619 -24.47 23.68 -35.69
C ILE A 619 -24.77 24.75 -34.63
N GLU A 620 -26.03 25.19 -34.55
CA GLU A 620 -26.51 26.11 -33.50
C GLU A 620 -27.33 25.41 -32.40
N LYS A 621 -27.96 24.25 -32.71
CA LYS A 621 -28.79 23.48 -31.77
C LYS A 621 -28.56 21.98 -31.96
N PRO A 622 -28.60 21.15 -30.90
CA PRO A 622 -28.88 21.47 -29.49
C PRO A 622 -27.74 22.22 -28.78
N GLU A 623 -28.03 22.84 -27.63
CA GLU A 623 -27.12 23.74 -26.88
C GLU A 623 -25.74 23.11 -26.57
N ALA A 624 -25.71 21.78 -26.39
CA ALA A 624 -24.48 21.01 -26.17
C ALA A 624 -23.52 20.93 -27.39
N LEU A 625 -24.01 21.21 -28.60
CA LEU A 625 -23.24 21.18 -29.86
C LEU A 625 -23.13 22.57 -30.50
N ASN A 626 -23.55 23.62 -29.78
CA ASN A 626 -23.48 24.99 -30.25
C ASN A 626 -22.02 25.40 -30.45
N GLY A 627 -21.69 25.93 -31.63
CA GLY A 627 -20.31 26.30 -31.98
C GLY A 627 -19.50 25.23 -32.70
N MET A 628 -20.11 24.08 -33.03
CA MET A 628 -19.42 22.96 -33.71
C MET A 628 -19.78 22.89 -35.19
N VAL A 629 -18.88 22.28 -35.99
CA VAL A 629 -19.06 22.11 -37.43
C VAL A 629 -19.16 20.62 -37.78
N MET A 630 -20.23 20.24 -38.47
CA MET A 630 -20.42 18.90 -39.03
C MET A 630 -19.95 18.86 -40.49
N ILE A 631 -19.15 17.87 -40.83
CA ILE A 631 -18.66 17.60 -42.18
C ILE A 631 -19.23 16.26 -42.64
N ILE A 632 -19.81 16.18 -43.83
CA ILE A 632 -20.41 14.96 -44.39
C ILE A 632 -19.87 14.71 -45.80
N PHE A 633 -19.46 13.46 -46.08
CA PHE A 633 -18.91 13.05 -47.37
C PHE A 633 -19.89 12.15 -48.13
N ILE A 634 -20.11 12.42 -49.43
CA ILE A 634 -21.05 11.69 -50.30
C ILE A 634 -20.34 11.24 -51.58
N ASP A 635 -20.37 9.94 -51.87
CA ASP A 635 -19.72 9.33 -53.05
C ASP A 635 -20.56 9.50 -54.34
N LEU A 636 -19.93 9.87 -55.48
CA LEU A 636 -20.56 9.91 -56.83
C LEU A 636 -20.07 8.75 -57.74
N PRO A 637 -20.94 8.13 -58.57
CA PRO A 637 -20.57 7.06 -59.50
C PRO A 637 -19.81 7.56 -60.76
N LYS A 638 -18.87 6.75 -61.28
CA LYS A 638 -18.00 7.07 -62.44
C LYS A 638 -18.72 6.93 -63.80
N ILE A 639 -18.54 7.88 -64.71
CA ILE A 639 -18.94 7.82 -66.14
C ILE A 639 -17.71 7.43 -67.00
N VAL A 640 -17.88 6.51 -67.96
CA VAL A 640 -16.82 5.99 -68.85
C VAL A 640 -16.86 6.69 -70.20
N GLU A 641 -15.76 7.32 -70.63
CA GLU A 641 -15.60 7.90 -71.98
C GLU A 641 -14.75 7.01 -72.90
N SER A 642 -15.17 6.92 -74.17
CA SER A 642 -14.58 6.12 -75.25
C SER A 642 -13.69 6.95 -76.17
N LYS A 643 -12.52 6.42 -76.56
CA LYS A 643 -11.55 7.02 -77.50
C LYS A 643 -11.78 6.53 -78.94
N ILE A 644 -11.71 7.43 -79.92
CA ILE A 644 -11.61 7.11 -81.35
C ILE A 644 -10.22 7.52 -81.89
N LYS A 645 -9.60 6.64 -82.69
CA LYS A 645 -8.33 6.81 -83.43
C LYS A 645 -8.60 7.09 -84.92
N THR A 646 -7.65 7.75 -85.60
CA THR A 646 -7.46 7.61 -87.06
C THR A 646 -5.99 7.76 -87.46
N LYS A 647 -5.65 7.26 -88.65
CA LYS A 647 -4.38 6.62 -89.05
C LYS A 647 -3.89 7.16 -90.41
N GLN A 648 -2.59 6.98 -90.67
CA GLN A 648 -1.86 6.79 -91.95
C GLN A 648 -1.34 8.01 -92.76
N GLY A 649 -0.01 8.02 -93.02
CA GLY A 649 0.56 7.43 -94.25
C GLY A 649 1.46 8.32 -95.14
N GLU A 650 2.77 8.06 -95.07
CA GLU A 650 3.92 8.31 -95.99
C GLU A 650 3.62 8.19 -97.52
N GLN A 651 4.37 8.66 -98.53
CA GLN A 651 5.67 9.33 -98.75
C GLN A 651 5.72 9.71 -100.26
N HIS A 652 6.33 10.83 -100.68
CA HIS A 652 6.88 10.99 -102.03
C HIS A 652 8.15 11.85 -101.97
N LEU A 653 9.29 11.25 -102.31
CA LEU A 653 10.64 11.74 -102.07
C LEU A 653 11.26 12.30 -103.37
N HIS A 654 12.04 13.38 -103.22
CA HIS A 654 13.09 13.85 -104.14
C HIS A 654 12.78 14.84 -105.27
N SER A 655 12.05 15.91 -104.95
CA SER A 655 12.55 17.29 -105.19
C SER A 655 12.88 18.05 -103.89
N LEU A 656 12.69 17.37 -102.74
CA LEU A 656 12.61 17.92 -101.39
C LEU A 656 13.95 18.19 -100.70
N LYS A 657 15.06 17.56 -101.12
CA LYS A 657 16.29 17.50 -100.31
C LYS A 657 17.02 18.83 -100.08
N GLN A 658 16.72 19.85 -100.89
CA GLN A 658 17.35 21.18 -100.78
C GLN A 658 16.45 22.19 -100.06
N SER A 659 15.12 22.03 -100.17
CA SER A 659 14.14 22.78 -99.39
C SER A 659 13.95 22.21 -97.98
N GLU A 660 14.11 20.89 -97.79
CA GLU A 660 14.10 20.22 -96.49
C GLU A 660 15.31 20.61 -95.64
N LEU A 661 16.47 20.86 -96.25
CA LEU A 661 17.67 21.27 -95.51
C LEU A 661 17.59 22.73 -95.06
N GLU A 662 17.00 23.61 -95.88
CA GLU A 662 16.71 25.00 -95.50
C GLU A 662 15.57 25.08 -94.48
N GLU A 663 14.54 24.24 -94.60
CA GLU A 663 13.50 24.10 -93.59
C GLU A 663 14.00 23.42 -92.30
N GLU A 664 14.92 22.46 -92.35
CA GLU A 664 15.57 21.87 -91.16
C GLU A 664 16.46 22.89 -90.47
N LEU A 665 17.18 23.73 -91.23
CA LEU A 665 18.05 24.76 -90.65
C LEU A 665 17.20 25.91 -90.06
N GLN A 666 16.06 26.23 -90.67
CA GLN A 666 15.08 27.16 -90.11
C GLN A 666 14.35 26.56 -88.89
N ARG A 667 14.02 25.27 -88.90
CA ARG A 667 13.45 24.55 -87.75
C ARG A 667 14.44 24.45 -86.61
N ALA A 668 15.71 24.10 -86.87
CA ALA A 668 16.77 24.04 -85.86
C ALA A 668 17.07 25.42 -85.26
N ARG A 669 17.00 26.50 -86.05
CA ARG A 669 17.10 27.88 -85.53
C ARG A 669 15.91 28.26 -84.67
N ASN A 670 14.69 27.93 -85.10
CA ASN A 670 13.49 28.18 -84.31
C ASN A 670 13.47 27.33 -83.03
N GLU A 671 13.94 26.07 -83.07
CA GLU A 671 14.11 25.21 -81.90
C GLU A 671 15.17 25.75 -80.96
N MET A 672 16.30 26.24 -81.46
CA MET A 672 17.33 26.87 -80.63
C MET A 672 16.84 28.16 -79.99
N GLN A 673 16.05 28.96 -80.71
CA GLN A 673 15.46 30.19 -80.18
C GLN A 673 14.38 29.88 -79.14
N ASN A 674 13.51 28.90 -79.39
CA ASN A 674 12.55 28.43 -78.40
C ASN A 674 13.24 27.84 -77.17
N ALA A 675 14.33 27.07 -77.34
CA ALA A 675 15.10 26.52 -76.22
C ALA A 675 15.82 27.61 -75.42
N LEU A 676 16.26 28.70 -76.05
CA LEU A 676 16.83 29.86 -75.35
C LEU A 676 15.76 30.63 -74.59
N GLU A 677 14.59 30.83 -75.17
CA GLU A 677 13.45 31.44 -74.47
C GLU A 677 12.98 30.56 -73.31
N GLU A 678 12.91 29.25 -73.49
CA GLU A 678 12.55 28.27 -72.45
C GLU A 678 13.63 28.16 -71.36
N MET A 679 14.91 28.32 -71.73
CA MET A 679 16.01 28.40 -70.76
C MET A 679 15.96 29.72 -69.96
N GLN A 680 15.58 30.83 -70.59
CA GLN A 680 15.41 32.12 -69.89
C GLN A 680 14.21 32.07 -68.95
N THR A 681 13.07 31.53 -69.38
CA THR A 681 11.90 31.38 -68.50
C THR A 681 12.19 30.45 -67.34
N THR A 682 12.87 29.32 -67.57
CA THR A 682 13.26 28.41 -66.47
C THR A 682 14.27 29.04 -65.52
N GLN A 683 15.17 29.90 -66.00
CA GLN A 683 16.10 30.63 -65.14
C GLN A 683 15.38 31.71 -64.30
N GLU A 684 14.42 32.42 -64.87
CA GLU A 684 13.57 33.37 -64.14
C GLU A 684 12.66 32.65 -63.14
N GLU A 685 12.06 31.52 -63.50
CA GLU A 685 11.29 30.67 -62.59
C GLU A 685 12.18 30.13 -61.46
N GLN A 686 13.39 29.64 -61.77
CA GLN A 686 14.33 29.21 -60.73
C GLN A 686 14.66 30.36 -59.77
N LYS A 687 14.90 31.55 -60.29
CA LYS A 687 15.21 32.70 -59.44
C LYS A 687 14.00 33.08 -58.56
N SER A 688 12.80 33.08 -59.11
CA SER A 688 11.56 33.32 -58.37
C SER A 688 11.32 32.26 -57.29
N THR A 689 11.51 30.97 -57.61
CA THR A 689 11.37 29.89 -56.62
C THR A 689 12.41 30.01 -55.51
N ASN A 690 13.62 30.49 -55.81
CA ASN A 690 14.66 30.68 -54.80
C ASN A 690 14.34 31.87 -53.87
N GLU A 691 13.80 32.96 -54.41
CA GLU A 691 13.31 34.09 -53.61
C GLU A 691 12.11 33.68 -52.73
N GLU A 692 11.20 32.87 -53.25
CA GLU A 692 10.07 32.31 -52.49
C GLU A 692 10.53 31.31 -51.42
N LEU A 693 11.53 30.46 -51.72
CA LEU A 693 12.16 29.58 -50.75
C LEU A 693 12.86 30.37 -49.63
N GLN A 694 13.51 31.48 -49.95
CA GLN A 694 14.13 32.33 -48.94
C GLN A 694 13.07 33.00 -48.05
N SER A 695 12.00 33.53 -48.64
CA SER A 695 10.89 34.13 -47.91
C SER A 695 10.17 33.11 -47.00
N THR A 696 9.94 31.90 -47.48
CA THR A 696 9.32 30.84 -46.67
C THR A 696 10.23 30.37 -45.55
N ASN A 697 11.55 30.42 -45.74
CA ASN A 697 12.50 30.10 -44.69
C ASN A 697 12.53 31.17 -43.58
N GLU A 698 12.43 32.46 -43.94
CA GLU A 698 12.31 33.56 -42.99
C GLU A 698 10.98 33.49 -42.20
N GLU A 699 9.88 33.15 -42.87
CA GLU A 699 8.58 32.94 -42.22
C GLU A 699 8.59 31.70 -41.31
N LEU A 700 9.25 30.60 -41.73
CA LEU A 700 9.47 29.42 -40.89
C LEU A 700 10.30 29.75 -39.66
N GLN A 701 11.34 30.58 -39.80
CA GLN A 701 12.15 31.01 -38.66
C GLN A 701 11.33 31.86 -37.69
N SER A 702 10.53 32.81 -38.20
CA SER A 702 9.64 33.65 -37.38
C SER A 702 8.57 32.82 -36.64
N THR A 703 7.94 31.85 -37.32
CA THR A 703 6.93 30.98 -36.68
C THR A 703 7.56 30.05 -35.64
N ASN A 704 8.82 29.66 -35.84
CA ASN A 704 9.56 28.87 -34.86
C ASN A 704 9.89 29.71 -33.61
N GLU A 705 10.28 30.98 -33.79
CA GLU A 705 10.46 31.92 -32.68
C GLU A 705 9.16 32.11 -31.90
N GLU A 706 8.03 32.37 -32.58
CA GLU A 706 6.72 32.52 -31.92
C GLU A 706 6.26 31.24 -31.18
N LEU A 707 6.55 30.06 -31.74
CA LEU A 707 6.30 28.78 -31.07
C LEU A 707 7.16 28.60 -29.82
N THR A 708 8.42 29.06 -29.85
CA THR A 708 9.28 29.00 -28.66
C THR A 708 8.76 29.91 -27.55
N THR A 709 8.31 31.12 -27.87
CA THR A 709 7.70 32.04 -26.88
C THR A 709 6.41 31.45 -26.30
N SER A 710 5.52 30.92 -27.15
CA SER A 710 4.28 30.30 -26.68
C SER A 710 4.53 29.07 -25.78
N LYS A 711 5.61 28.32 -26.06
CA LYS A 711 6.03 27.21 -25.21
C LYS A 711 6.52 27.70 -23.85
N GLU A 712 7.30 28.78 -23.79
CA GLU A 712 7.77 29.37 -22.54
C GLU A 712 6.61 29.89 -21.68
N GLU A 713 5.62 30.54 -22.29
CA GLU A 713 4.40 31.00 -21.58
C GLU A 713 3.60 29.82 -21.00
N MET A 714 3.41 28.75 -21.78
CA MET A 714 2.74 27.53 -21.31
C MET A 714 3.48 26.87 -20.16
N GLN A 715 4.82 26.88 -20.19
CA GLN A 715 5.63 26.31 -19.12
C GLN A 715 5.48 27.13 -17.83
N SER A 716 5.49 28.46 -17.92
CA SER A 716 5.23 29.35 -16.78
C SER A 716 3.84 29.14 -16.17
N LEU A 717 2.80 29.00 -17.00
CA LEU A 717 1.42 28.80 -16.53
C LEU A 717 1.25 27.45 -15.81
N ASN A 718 1.98 26.43 -16.27
CA ASN A 718 1.98 25.13 -15.64
C ASN A 718 2.70 25.16 -14.27
N GLU A 719 3.77 25.94 -14.13
CA GLU A 719 4.46 26.16 -12.85
C GLU A 719 3.57 26.89 -11.84
N GLU A 720 2.80 27.90 -12.27
CA GLU A 720 1.81 28.56 -11.41
C GLU A 720 0.69 27.60 -10.97
N LEU A 721 0.15 26.79 -11.89
CA LEU A 721 -0.88 25.80 -11.57
C LEU A 721 -0.40 24.74 -10.59
N GLN A 722 0.84 24.27 -10.73
CA GLN A 722 1.43 23.33 -9.77
C GLN A 722 1.58 23.96 -8.39
N THR A 723 1.97 25.23 -8.33
CA THR A 723 2.09 25.98 -7.07
C THR A 723 0.73 26.14 -6.38
N VAL A 724 -0.32 26.53 -7.11
CA VAL A 724 -1.69 26.66 -6.57
C VAL A 724 -2.24 25.32 -6.11
N ASN A 725 -1.99 24.24 -6.86
CA ASN A 725 -2.40 22.91 -6.45
C ASN A 725 -1.68 22.46 -5.17
N ALA A 726 -0.39 22.75 -5.03
CA ALA A 726 0.35 22.47 -3.80
C ALA A 726 -0.21 23.24 -2.60
N GLU A 727 -0.57 24.51 -2.78
CA GLU A 727 -1.19 25.32 -1.72
C GLU A 727 -2.57 24.79 -1.32
N LEU A 728 -3.40 24.40 -2.29
CA LEU A 728 -4.70 23.78 -2.03
C LEU A 728 -4.55 22.46 -1.27
N GLN A 729 -3.60 21.63 -1.67
CA GLN A 729 -3.30 20.36 -0.99
C GLN A 729 -2.91 20.60 0.48
N SER A 730 -2.06 21.60 0.73
CA SER A 730 -1.67 21.99 2.10
C SER A 730 -2.87 22.44 2.92
N LYS A 731 -3.79 23.23 2.35
CA LYS A 731 -5.03 23.66 3.05
C LYS A 731 -5.95 22.51 3.39
N VAL A 732 -6.05 21.51 2.50
CA VAL A 732 -6.82 20.29 2.76
C VAL A 732 -6.19 19.49 3.90
N ASP A 733 -4.86 19.35 3.91
CA ASP A 733 -4.15 18.64 4.98
C ASP A 733 -4.28 19.33 6.34
N ASP A 734 -4.19 20.66 6.38
CA ASP A 734 -4.44 21.45 7.58
C ASP A 734 -5.85 21.24 8.12
N PHE A 735 -6.86 21.23 7.24
CA PHE A 735 -8.24 20.96 7.62
C PHE A 735 -8.43 19.55 8.19
N LEU A 736 -7.80 18.54 7.57
CA LEU A 736 -7.84 17.16 8.07
C LEU A 736 -7.18 17.04 9.44
N ARG A 737 -6.05 17.72 9.66
CA ARG A 737 -5.36 17.77 10.96
C ARG A 737 -6.27 18.34 12.04
N VAL A 738 -6.85 19.53 11.81
CA VAL A 738 -7.75 20.18 12.77
C VAL A 738 -8.99 19.31 13.06
N ASN A 739 -9.56 18.67 12.04
CA ASN A 739 -10.72 17.80 12.24
C ASN A 739 -10.37 16.52 13.02
N ASN A 740 -9.18 15.95 12.77
CA ASN A 740 -8.68 14.81 13.53
C ASN A 740 -8.39 15.19 14.99
N ASP A 741 -7.76 16.34 15.23
CA ASP A 741 -7.50 16.86 16.57
C ASP A 741 -8.81 17.08 17.34
N MET A 742 -9.81 17.70 16.71
CA MET A 742 -11.15 17.86 17.29
C MET A 742 -11.79 16.51 17.64
N LYS A 743 -11.69 15.53 16.74
CA LYS A 743 -12.24 14.18 16.97
C LYS A 743 -11.51 13.46 18.11
N ASN A 744 -10.20 13.63 18.21
CA ASN A 744 -9.38 13.03 19.27
C ASN A 744 -9.66 13.69 20.62
N LEU A 745 -9.74 15.03 20.67
CA LEU A 745 -10.12 15.77 21.87
C LEU A 745 -11.49 15.31 22.40
N LEU A 746 -12.52 15.31 21.54
CA LEU A 746 -13.87 14.90 21.92
C LEU A 746 -13.99 13.43 22.35
N ASN A 747 -13.14 12.54 21.83
CA ASN A 747 -13.12 11.13 22.25
C ASN A 747 -12.23 10.86 23.46
N SER A 748 -11.25 11.73 23.74
CA SER A 748 -10.34 11.60 24.89
C SER A 748 -10.98 12.09 26.19
N THR A 749 -11.89 13.05 26.10
CA THR A 749 -12.78 13.39 27.21
C THR A 749 -13.81 12.29 27.32
N ASP A 750 -13.80 11.49 28.39
CA ASP A 750 -14.76 10.40 28.67
C ASP A 750 -16.23 10.88 28.86
N ILE A 751 -16.57 12.03 28.31
CA ILE A 751 -17.87 12.68 28.34
C ILE A 751 -18.62 12.30 27.07
N ALA A 752 -19.77 11.64 27.24
CA ALA A 752 -20.67 11.39 26.13
C ALA A 752 -21.32 12.70 25.69
N THR A 753 -21.07 13.14 24.47
CA THR A 753 -21.63 14.36 23.87
C THR A 753 -22.38 14.05 22.59
N LEU A 754 -23.55 14.69 22.43
CA LEU A 754 -24.45 14.63 21.27
C LEU A 754 -24.69 16.05 20.75
N PHE A 755 -24.40 16.29 19.47
CA PHE A 755 -24.64 17.55 18.77
C PHE A 755 -25.88 17.39 17.89
N LEU A 756 -26.82 18.32 18.05
CA LEU A 756 -28.10 18.34 17.34
C LEU A 756 -28.23 19.63 16.52
N ASP A 757 -28.97 19.58 15.42
CA ASP A 757 -29.42 20.79 14.69
C ASP A 757 -30.69 21.39 15.32
N LYS A 758 -31.32 22.37 14.64
CA LYS A 758 -32.52 23.07 15.13
C LYS A 758 -33.75 22.17 15.12
N GLU A 759 -33.76 21.21 14.22
CA GLU A 759 -34.81 20.21 14.04
C GLU A 759 -34.58 18.96 14.92
N LEU A 760 -33.58 19.01 15.81
CA LEU A 760 -33.18 17.93 16.72
C LEU A 760 -32.61 16.68 16.01
N ASN A 761 -32.12 16.82 14.78
CA ASN A 761 -31.38 15.77 14.11
C ASN A 761 -29.93 15.74 14.56
N ILE A 762 -29.38 14.53 14.58
CA ILE A 762 -28.00 14.30 15.03
C ILE A 762 -27.02 14.80 13.98
N ARG A 763 -26.20 15.78 14.33
CA ARG A 763 -25.10 16.28 13.48
C ARG A 763 -23.80 15.53 13.74
N ARG A 764 -23.50 15.27 15.01
CA ARG A 764 -22.25 14.63 15.45
C ARG A 764 -22.45 14.03 16.84
N PHE A 765 -21.68 13.01 17.16
CA PHE A 765 -21.66 12.42 18.49
C PHE A 765 -20.26 11.87 18.81
N THR A 766 -20.00 11.70 20.09
CA THR A 766 -18.78 11.07 20.61
C THR A 766 -18.95 9.56 20.73
N ASN A 767 -17.84 8.81 20.74
CA ASN A 767 -17.90 7.35 20.93
C ASN A 767 -18.53 6.95 22.27
N GLN A 768 -18.41 7.78 23.31
CA GLN A 768 -19.03 7.49 24.60
C GLN A 768 -20.56 7.59 24.54
N ALA A 769 -21.11 8.44 23.66
CA ALA A 769 -22.56 8.57 23.48
C ALA A 769 -23.19 7.27 22.92
N THR A 770 -22.44 6.43 22.20
CA THR A 770 -22.93 5.15 21.67
C THR A 770 -23.23 4.12 22.77
N LYS A 771 -22.71 4.34 23.99
CA LYS A 771 -22.98 3.49 25.16
C LYS A 771 -24.28 3.86 25.88
N ILE A 772 -24.84 5.04 25.58
CA ILE A 772 -26.06 5.57 26.21
C ILE A 772 -27.23 5.47 25.22
N PHE A 773 -26.99 5.92 23.99
CA PHE A 773 -27.88 5.76 22.84
C PHE A 773 -27.20 4.76 21.93
N LYS A 774 -27.88 3.73 21.44
CA LYS A 774 -27.29 2.70 20.56
C LYS A 774 -27.04 3.22 19.14
N LEU A 775 -26.24 4.28 19.04
CA LEU A 775 -25.96 5.08 17.87
C LEU A 775 -24.98 4.40 16.93
N ILE A 776 -25.28 4.47 15.64
CA ILE A 776 -24.38 4.11 14.55
C ILE A 776 -24.09 5.33 13.67
N LYS A 777 -22.98 5.30 12.91
CA LYS A 777 -22.55 6.45 12.09
C LYS A 777 -23.58 6.87 11.03
N SER A 778 -24.48 5.99 10.63
CA SER A 778 -25.58 6.29 9.69
C SER A 778 -26.76 7.04 10.32
N ASP A 779 -26.81 7.18 11.66
CA ASP A 779 -27.87 7.94 12.34
C ASP A 779 -27.64 9.45 12.32
N ILE A 780 -26.52 9.91 11.75
CA ILE A 780 -26.28 11.34 11.47
C ILE A 780 -27.33 11.81 10.46
N GLY A 781 -28.11 12.84 10.82
CA GLY A 781 -29.24 13.37 10.07
C GLY A 781 -30.61 12.83 10.51
N ARG A 782 -30.66 11.90 11.47
CA ARG A 782 -31.92 11.38 12.04
C ARG A 782 -32.29 12.12 13.35
N PRO A 783 -33.59 12.32 13.65
CA PRO A 783 -34.03 12.83 14.95
C PRO A 783 -33.55 11.94 16.11
N PHE A 784 -33.00 12.53 17.17
CA PHE A 784 -32.49 11.73 18.29
C PHE A 784 -33.59 11.04 19.10
N THR A 785 -34.85 11.44 18.92
CA THR A 785 -36.04 10.89 19.59
C THR A 785 -36.38 9.46 19.17
N ASP A 786 -35.95 9.06 17.98
CA ASP A 786 -36.25 7.73 17.42
C ASP A 786 -35.31 6.63 17.94
N LEU A 787 -34.37 7.00 18.81
CA LEU A 787 -33.31 6.13 19.26
C LEU A 787 -33.63 5.53 20.63
N VAL A 788 -33.35 4.24 20.76
CA VAL A 788 -33.46 3.54 22.04
C VAL A 788 -32.35 4.02 22.97
N SER A 789 -32.76 4.60 24.11
CA SER A 789 -31.87 5.07 25.17
C SER A 789 -31.98 4.19 26.40
N ASP A 790 -30.84 3.94 27.07
CA ASP A 790 -30.80 3.23 28.35
C ASP A 790 -31.09 4.15 29.56
N LEU A 791 -31.32 5.44 29.32
CA LEU A 791 -31.68 6.45 30.33
C LEU A 791 -33.16 6.36 30.71
N SER A 792 -33.47 6.43 32.00
CA SER A 792 -34.85 6.58 32.49
C SER A 792 -35.29 8.05 32.43
N TYR A 793 -35.29 8.65 31.22
CA TYR A 793 -35.54 10.08 31.00
C TYR A 793 -36.56 10.36 29.87
N PRO A 794 -37.86 10.15 30.11
CA PRO A 794 -38.89 10.34 29.07
C PRO A 794 -39.08 11.81 28.63
N GLU A 795 -38.71 12.79 29.46
CA GLU A 795 -38.89 14.23 29.20
C GLU A 795 -37.75 14.88 28.41
N LEU A 796 -36.67 14.14 28.08
CA LEU A 796 -35.46 14.67 27.46
C LEU A 796 -35.72 15.51 26.19
N SER A 797 -36.67 15.08 25.37
CA SER A 797 -37.05 15.77 24.13
C SER A 797 -37.74 17.11 24.39
N ASN A 798 -38.58 17.18 25.42
CA ASN A 798 -39.28 18.41 25.79
C ASN A 798 -38.30 19.42 26.38
N ASP A 799 -37.38 18.96 27.23
CA ASP A 799 -36.32 19.81 27.80
C ASP A 799 -35.39 20.34 26.69
N ALA A 800 -35.06 19.53 25.67
CA ALA A 800 -34.28 19.99 24.52
C ALA A 800 -34.99 21.11 23.73
N LEU A 801 -36.29 20.97 23.46
CA LEU A 801 -37.10 22.02 22.82
C LEU A 801 -37.20 23.28 23.67
N GLU A 802 -37.29 23.14 24.99
CA GLU A 802 -37.32 24.27 25.92
C GLU A 802 -36.00 25.05 25.91
N VAL A 803 -34.85 24.38 25.86
CA VAL A 803 -33.54 25.03 25.74
C VAL A 803 -33.39 25.74 24.39
N LEU A 804 -33.89 25.18 23.28
CA LEU A 804 -33.88 25.87 21.99
C LEU A 804 -34.72 27.16 22.01
N ARG A 805 -35.84 27.17 22.75
CA ARG A 805 -36.75 28.33 22.84
C ARG A 805 -36.25 29.40 23.82
N THR A 806 -35.75 28.98 24.98
CA THR A 806 -35.38 29.89 26.09
C THR A 806 -33.91 30.28 26.06
N LEU A 807 -33.05 29.47 25.41
CA LEU A 807 -31.60 29.60 25.37
C LEU A 807 -30.91 29.50 26.73
N VAL A 808 -31.63 29.06 27.76
CA VAL A 808 -31.12 28.78 29.09
C VAL A 808 -30.77 27.31 29.16
N PHE A 809 -29.57 26.97 29.64
CA PHE A 809 -29.16 25.57 29.77
C PHE A 809 -29.92 24.86 30.89
N ILE A 810 -30.18 23.57 30.70
CA ILE A 810 -30.82 22.70 31.71
C ILE A 810 -29.79 21.66 32.17
N GLU A 811 -29.74 21.39 33.48
CA GLU A 811 -28.92 20.34 34.08
C GLU A 811 -29.75 19.48 35.04
N LYS A 812 -29.77 18.16 34.82
CA LYS A 812 -30.50 17.19 35.65
C LYS A 812 -29.66 15.93 35.87
N GLN A 813 -29.78 15.32 37.05
CA GLN A 813 -29.16 14.02 37.36
C GLN A 813 -30.19 12.91 37.21
N ILE A 814 -29.93 11.95 36.33
CA ILE A 814 -30.89 10.93 35.94
C ILE A 814 -30.28 9.52 36.08
N PRO A 815 -31.02 8.55 36.67
CA PRO A 815 -30.60 7.16 36.71
C PRO A 815 -30.85 6.43 35.38
N THR A 816 -30.09 5.37 35.16
CA THR A 816 -30.30 4.38 34.09
C THR A 816 -30.94 3.12 34.65
N ASN A 817 -31.49 2.30 33.74
CA ASN A 817 -32.05 0.99 34.08
C ASN A 817 -31.01 0.01 34.69
N ASP A 818 -29.72 0.31 34.51
CA ASP A 818 -28.56 -0.47 34.96
C ASP A 818 -27.90 0.11 36.24
N LYS A 819 -28.66 0.86 37.06
CA LYS A 819 -28.21 1.48 38.32
C LYS A 819 -27.04 2.48 38.21
N ARG A 820 -26.66 2.90 36.99
CA ARG A 820 -25.69 3.98 36.76
C ARG A 820 -26.40 5.34 36.80
N TRP A 821 -25.71 6.36 37.29
CA TRP A 821 -26.20 7.74 37.38
C TRP A 821 -25.44 8.66 36.43
N PHE A 822 -26.18 9.47 35.67
CA PHE A 822 -25.61 10.44 34.74
C PHE A 822 -26.06 11.86 35.08
N SER A 823 -25.14 12.82 35.07
CA SER A 823 -25.48 14.24 34.99
C SER A 823 -25.62 14.62 33.52
N ILE A 824 -26.81 15.11 33.16
CA ILE A 824 -27.16 15.48 31.79
C ILE A 824 -27.27 16.99 31.75
N ARG A 825 -26.52 17.61 30.83
CA ARG A 825 -26.55 19.05 30.59
C ARG A 825 -26.86 19.33 29.13
N ILE A 826 -27.87 20.16 28.88
CA ILE A 826 -28.35 20.56 27.55
C ILE A 826 -28.04 22.05 27.37
N MET A 827 -27.33 22.41 26.30
CA MET A 827 -26.91 23.79 26.01
C MET A 827 -27.18 24.17 24.55
N PRO A 828 -27.48 25.44 24.24
CA PRO A 828 -27.59 25.89 22.86
C PRO A 828 -26.21 25.93 22.17
N TYR A 829 -26.15 25.42 20.94
CA TYR A 829 -24.95 25.48 20.10
C TYR A 829 -24.94 26.80 19.32
N ARG A 830 -23.86 27.57 19.46
CA ARG A 830 -23.68 28.87 18.77
C ARG A 830 -22.55 28.79 17.76
N THR A 831 -22.80 29.33 16.58
CA THR A 831 -21.79 29.49 15.52
C THR A 831 -20.92 30.72 15.78
N TYR A 832 -19.83 30.86 15.01
CA TYR A 832 -18.90 31.97 15.13
C TYR A 832 -19.56 33.35 14.93
N ASP A 833 -20.62 33.41 14.12
CA ASP A 833 -21.44 34.61 13.87
C ASP A 833 -22.54 34.82 14.95
N ASP A 834 -22.39 34.19 16.13
CA ASP A 834 -23.34 34.17 17.26
C ASP A 834 -24.78 33.73 16.89
N ARG A 835 -24.95 33.03 15.77
CA ARG A 835 -26.23 32.42 15.40
C ARG A 835 -26.38 31.07 16.08
N ILE A 836 -27.54 30.84 16.70
CA ILE A 836 -27.91 29.53 17.25
C ILE A 836 -28.11 28.56 16.10
N ASP A 837 -27.40 27.44 16.16
CA ASP A 837 -27.35 26.42 15.10
C ASP A 837 -27.58 25.01 15.64
N GLY A 838 -28.34 24.93 16.75
CA GLY A 838 -28.82 23.69 17.36
C GLY A 838 -28.52 23.58 18.85
N LEU A 839 -28.27 22.35 19.32
CA LEU A 839 -28.03 22.02 20.72
C LEU A 839 -26.82 21.12 20.91
N VAL A 840 -26.22 21.18 22.08
CA VAL A 840 -25.24 20.20 22.57
C VAL A 840 -25.77 19.59 23.86
N ILE A 841 -25.83 18.26 23.90
CA ILE A 841 -26.18 17.50 25.10
C ILE A 841 -24.97 16.72 25.57
N THR A 842 -24.58 16.93 26.81
CA THR A 842 -23.46 16.22 27.46
C THR A 842 -23.98 15.33 28.59
N PHE A 843 -23.42 14.13 28.68
CA PHE A 843 -23.73 13.11 29.68
C PHE A 843 -22.43 12.73 30.41
N VAL A 844 -22.40 12.98 31.71
CA VAL A 844 -21.25 12.69 32.58
C VAL A 844 -21.65 11.61 33.57
N ASN A 845 -20.88 10.51 33.64
CA ASN A 845 -21.15 9.43 34.58
C ASN A 845 -20.69 9.82 36.00
N ASN A 846 -21.64 9.94 36.92
CA ASN A 846 -21.40 10.28 38.33
C ASN A 846 -21.68 9.09 39.26
N SER A 847 -21.69 7.86 38.73
CA SER A 847 -22.02 6.66 39.50
C SER A 847 -21.07 6.42 40.66
N ASP A 848 -19.77 6.66 40.48
CA ASP A 848 -18.77 6.44 41.53
C ASP A 848 -18.92 7.44 42.68
N ILE A 849 -19.22 8.71 42.35
CA ILE A 849 -19.54 9.74 43.33
C ILE A 849 -20.77 9.34 44.14
N LYS A 850 -21.84 8.84 43.48
CA LYS A 850 -23.06 8.39 44.16
C LYS A 850 -22.85 7.15 45.03
N LYS A 851 -22.00 6.21 44.62
CA LYS A 851 -21.61 5.05 45.44
C LYS A 851 -20.82 5.47 46.68
N LEU A 852 -19.88 6.39 46.52
CA LEU A 852 -19.10 6.92 47.64
C LEU A 852 -19.97 7.72 48.61
N GLU A 853 -20.92 8.52 48.11
CA GLU A 853 -21.90 9.23 48.93
C GLU A 853 -22.78 8.24 49.72
N GLY A 854 -23.27 7.18 49.08
CA GLY A 854 -24.02 6.10 49.75
C GLY A 854 -23.21 5.37 50.82
N ALA A 855 -21.97 4.97 50.50
CA ALA A 855 -21.08 4.31 51.46
C ALA A 855 -20.68 5.23 52.62
N LEU A 856 -20.52 6.54 52.38
CA LEU A 856 -20.26 7.52 53.43
C LEU A 856 -21.46 7.64 54.38
N ILE A 857 -22.69 7.68 53.85
CA ILE A 857 -23.91 7.70 54.66
C ILE A 857 -24.05 6.42 55.49
N GLU A 858 -23.79 5.25 54.89
CA GLU A 858 -23.83 3.96 55.61
C GLU A 858 -22.78 3.87 56.73
N THR A 859 -21.55 4.30 56.45
CA THR A 859 -20.47 4.33 57.46
C THR A 859 -20.77 5.34 58.56
N GLU A 860 -21.33 6.52 58.24
CA GLU A 860 -21.77 7.50 59.24
C GLU A 860 -22.88 6.94 60.13
N GLN A 861 -23.86 6.25 59.55
CA GLN A 861 -24.93 5.57 60.30
C GLN A 861 -24.36 4.45 61.19
N MET A 862 -23.45 3.63 60.67
CA MET A 862 -22.78 2.56 61.43
C MET A 862 -21.95 3.13 62.60
N HIS A 863 -21.17 4.19 62.35
CA HIS A 863 -20.42 4.89 63.40
C HIS A 863 -21.35 5.42 64.50
N ARG A 864 -22.48 6.03 64.12
CA ARG A 864 -23.45 6.55 65.08
C ARG A 864 -24.09 5.44 65.93
N LEU A 865 -24.37 4.28 65.35
CA LEU A 865 -24.89 3.11 66.09
C LEU A 865 -23.87 2.54 67.08
N ILE A 866 -22.59 2.46 66.71
CA ILE A 866 -21.51 1.98 67.58
C ILE A 866 -21.32 2.94 68.76
N LEU A 867 -21.30 4.25 68.51
CA LEU A 867 -21.14 5.25 69.57
C LEU A 867 -22.31 5.26 70.55
N ASN A 868 -23.54 5.04 70.06
CA ASN A 868 -24.74 5.00 70.89
C ASN A 868 -24.90 3.70 71.69
N SER A 869 -24.32 2.58 71.24
CA SER A 869 -24.39 1.28 71.93
C SER A 869 -23.25 1.03 72.91
N SER A 870 -22.21 1.88 72.91
CA SER A 870 -21.10 1.79 73.86
C SER A 870 -21.54 2.12 75.29
N SER A 871 -21.11 1.31 76.26
CA SER A 871 -21.31 1.53 77.70
C SER A 871 -20.36 2.57 78.30
N ASP A 872 -19.38 3.05 77.53
CA ASP A 872 -18.37 4.01 77.95
C ASP A 872 -18.77 5.43 77.52
N ALA A 873 -18.38 6.45 78.29
CA ALA A 873 -18.58 7.83 77.89
C ALA A 873 -17.49 8.25 76.89
N ILE A 874 -17.89 8.57 75.66
CA ILE A 874 -16.99 8.87 74.53
C ILE A 874 -17.25 10.30 74.04
N ILE A 875 -16.17 11.08 73.94
CA ILE A 875 -16.19 12.47 73.48
C ILE A 875 -15.11 12.67 72.42
N ARG A 876 -15.48 13.22 71.27
CA ARG A 876 -14.53 13.59 70.21
C ARG A 876 -14.31 15.10 70.21
N LEU A 877 -13.05 15.52 70.16
CA LEU A 877 -12.64 16.92 70.19
C LEU A 877 -11.86 17.33 68.93
N THR A 878 -11.99 18.60 68.52
CA THR A 878 -11.09 19.26 67.55
C THR A 878 -9.70 19.50 68.16
N PRO A 879 -8.69 19.89 67.36
CA PRO A 879 -7.38 20.34 67.87
C PRO A 879 -7.49 21.53 68.86
N ASP A 880 -8.53 22.36 68.71
CA ASP A 880 -8.85 23.47 69.60
C ASP A 880 -9.71 23.07 70.81
N LEU A 881 -9.91 21.77 71.04
CA LEU A 881 -10.67 21.19 72.14
C LEU A 881 -12.18 21.50 72.12
N ASN A 882 -12.75 21.78 70.95
CA ASN A 882 -14.19 21.92 70.77
C ASN A 882 -14.84 20.55 70.56
N ILE A 883 -16.01 20.33 71.16
CA ILE A 883 -16.69 19.03 71.13
C ILE A 883 -17.35 18.81 69.76
N LEU A 884 -16.90 17.79 69.02
CA LEU A 884 -17.47 17.35 67.74
C LEU A 884 -18.49 16.23 67.92
N GLU A 885 -18.30 15.36 68.91
CA GLU A 885 -19.18 14.21 69.16
C GLU A 885 -19.29 13.98 70.67
N PHE A 886 -20.49 13.62 71.14
CA PHE A 886 -20.79 13.49 72.57
C PHE A 886 -21.85 12.41 72.78
N ASN A 887 -21.45 11.18 73.12
CA ASN A 887 -22.37 10.03 73.11
C ASN A 887 -23.38 10.04 74.28
N PRO A 888 -24.44 9.19 74.25
CA PRO A 888 -25.48 9.17 75.28
C PRO A 888 -24.99 8.89 76.71
N GLU A 889 -23.94 8.07 76.89
CA GLU A 889 -23.35 7.85 78.23
C GLU A 889 -22.59 9.08 78.73
N ALA A 890 -21.95 9.85 77.85
CA ALA A 890 -21.41 11.17 78.22
C ALA A 890 -22.52 12.16 78.61
N GLU A 891 -23.70 12.13 77.96
CA GLU A 891 -24.85 12.93 78.40
C GLU A 891 -25.28 12.60 79.82
N LYS A 892 -25.35 11.30 80.18
CA LYS A 892 -25.68 10.86 81.54
C LYS A 892 -24.61 11.25 82.55
N PHE A 893 -23.33 11.08 82.20
CA PHE A 893 -22.20 11.36 83.08
C PHE A 893 -22.05 12.84 83.41
N PHE A 894 -22.18 13.73 82.42
CA PHE A 894 -22.04 15.19 82.60
C PHE A 894 -23.37 15.92 82.84
N GLY A 895 -24.51 15.27 82.62
CA GLY A 895 -25.85 15.88 82.76
C GLY A 895 -26.18 16.92 81.68
N LYS A 896 -25.48 16.90 80.54
CA LYS A 896 -25.66 17.85 79.42
C LYS A 896 -26.11 17.12 78.17
N LYS A 897 -27.10 17.66 77.47
CA LYS A 897 -27.57 17.09 76.20
C LYS A 897 -26.54 17.33 75.09
N HIS A 898 -26.34 16.36 74.21
CA HIS A 898 -25.46 16.35 73.04
C HIS A 898 -25.60 17.64 72.22
N LYS A 899 -26.83 18.01 71.84
CA LYS A 899 -27.09 19.26 71.08
C LYS A 899 -26.60 20.54 71.77
N THR A 900 -26.53 20.56 73.10
CA THR A 900 -26.08 21.73 73.88
C THR A 900 -24.58 21.74 74.15
N ALA A 901 -23.91 20.62 73.93
CA ALA A 901 -22.47 20.41 74.14
C ALA A 901 -21.66 20.52 72.84
N LEU A 902 -22.24 20.19 71.68
CA LEU A 902 -21.59 20.32 70.37
C LEU A 902 -21.06 21.74 70.12
N ASN A 903 -19.88 21.82 69.49
CA ASN A 903 -19.12 23.03 69.16
C ASN A 903 -18.76 23.95 70.34
N LYS A 904 -19.02 23.53 71.58
CA LYS A 904 -18.51 24.24 72.77
C LYS A 904 -17.15 23.71 73.16
N ASN A 905 -16.35 24.58 73.77
CA ASN A 905 -15.04 24.21 74.27
C ASN A 905 -15.17 23.26 75.47
N PHE A 906 -14.55 22.09 75.39
CA PHE A 906 -14.62 21.04 76.40
C PHE A 906 -14.13 21.52 77.77
N ILE A 907 -13.01 22.26 77.80
CA ILE A 907 -12.41 22.77 79.04
C ILE A 907 -13.38 23.70 79.77
N GLN A 908 -13.97 24.65 79.04
CA GLN A 908 -14.91 25.61 79.63
C GLN A 908 -16.22 24.95 80.08
N LEU A 909 -16.62 23.86 79.42
CA LEU A 909 -17.91 23.22 79.64
C LEU A 909 -17.90 22.27 80.83
N VAL A 910 -16.81 21.52 81.07
CA VAL A 910 -16.80 20.43 82.05
C VAL A 910 -15.64 20.47 83.06
N ILE A 911 -14.65 21.35 82.90
CA ILE A 911 -13.50 21.45 83.83
C ILE A 911 -13.69 22.62 84.81
N PRO A 912 -13.47 22.42 86.13
CA PRO A 912 -13.54 23.50 87.13
C PRO A 912 -12.53 24.63 86.83
N GLN A 913 -12.96 25.90 86.97
CA GLN A 913 -12.16 27.10 86.70
C GLN A 913 -10.70 27.08 87.18
N PRO A 914 -10.35 26.65 88.42
CA PRO A 914 -8.96 26.68 88.88
C PRO A 914 -8.02 25.71 88.13
N LYS A 915 -8.55 24.71 87.41
CA LYS A 915 -7.75 23.67 86.73
C LYS A 915 -7.79 23.74 85.21
N GLN A 916 -8.59 24.64 84.63
CA GLN A 916 -8.78 24.77 83.18
C GLN A 916 -7.47 24.96 82.40
N LYS A 917 -6.62 25.91 82.81
CA LYS A 917 -5.33 26.18 82.13
C LYS A 917 -4.35 25.01 82.17
N LYS A 918 -4.37 24.22 83.25
CA LYS A 918 -3.49 23.07 83.42
C LYS A 918 -3.94 21.93 82.50
N VAL A 919 -5.22 21.57 82.55
CA VAL A 919 -5.79 20.48 81.73
C VAL A 919 -5.71 20.81 80.24
N GLU A 920 -5.91 22.07 79.84
CA GLU A 920 -5.74 22.49 78.45
C GLU A 920 -4.31 22.27 77.94
N LYS A 921 -3.31 22.63 78.76
CA LYS A 921 -1.89 22.42 78.43
C LYS A 921 -1.56 20.94 78.32
N ASP A 922 -2.06 20.13 79.25
CA ASP A 922 -1.80 18.67 79.27
C ASP A 922 -2.44 17.98 78.05
N LEU A 923 -3.68 18.32 77.68
CA LEU A 923 -4.33 17.79 76.48
C LEU A 923 -3.65 18.23 75.17
N LYS A 924 -3.23 19.50 75.07
CA LYS A 924 -2.46 19.98 73.91
C LYS A 924 -1.10 19.28 73.80
N LYS A 925 -0.43 19.04 74.93
CA LYS A 925 0.82 18.28 74.96
C LYS A 925 0.62 16.85 74.43
N ILE A 926 -0.43 16.16 74.88
CA ILE A 926 -0.76 14.82 74.37
C ILE A 926 -1.07 14.85 72.86
N LEU A 927 -1.78 15.87 72.38
CA LEU A 927 -2.13 16.02 70.96
C LEU A 927 -0.91 16.12 70.04
N TYR A 928 0.12 16.88 70.44
CA TYR A 928 1.28 17.17 69.58
C TYR A 928 2.53 16.33 69.90
N GLU A 929 2.71 15.89 71.14
CA GLU A 929 3.91 15.18 71.58
C GLU A 929 3.67 13.67 71.81
N GLY A 930 2.42 13.20 71.92
CA GLY A 930 2.07 11.76 71.95
C GLY A 930 2.58 10.97 73.16
N VAL A 931 2.89 11.65 74.27
CA VAL A 931 3.70 11.09 75.37
C VAL A 931 2.90 10.19 76.35
N GLU A 932 1.58 10.36 76.47
CA GLU A 932 0.77 9.64 77.47
C GLU A 932 -0.70 9.49 77.03
N ASN A 933 -1.27 8.27 77.10
CA ASN A 933 -2.63 7.99 76.63
C ASN A 933 -3.69 7.95 77.75
N LYS A 934 -3.30 8.27 78.99
CA LYS A 934 -4.19 8.30 80.16
C LYS A 934 -3.95 9.56 80.95
N LEU A 935 -5.01 10.29 81.26
CA LEU A 935 -4.95 11.52 82.03
C LEU A 935 -5.99 11.48 83.16
N LYS A 936 -5.57 11.74 84.39
CA LYS A 936 -6.50 11.95 85.51
C LYS A 936 -6.98 13.40 85.48
N ILE A 937 -8.25 13.58 85.17
CA ILE A 937 -8.86 14.90 85.00
C ILE A 937 -9.97 15.05 86.03
N GLU A 938 -10.01 16.22 86.67
CA GLU A 938 -11.14 16.60 87.51
C GLU A 938 -12.22 17.24 86.67
N VAL A 939 -13.39 16.62 86.66
CA VAL A 939 -14.53 17.01 85.82
C VAL A 939 -15.75 17.30 86.68
N VAL A 940 -16.56 18.25 86.24
CA VAL A 940 -17.86 18.54 86.84
C VAL A 940 -18.88 17.55 86.28
N ALA A 941 -19.21 16.54 87.08
CA ALA A 941 -20.19 15.51 86.73
C ALA A 941 -21.63 16.00 86.98
N ASN A 942 -22.60 15.20 86.54
CA ASN A 942 -24.03 15.48 86.68
C ASN A 942 -24.40 15.84 88.14
N GLY A 943 -25.15 16.94 88.33
CA GLY A 943 -25.49 17.47 89.65
C GLY A 943 -24.43 18.38 90.30
N GLY A 944 -23.35 18.75 89.59
CA GLY A 944 -22.37 19.74 90.04
C GLY A 944 -21.27 19.18 90.96
N LYS A 945 -21.19 17.85 91.12
CA LYS A 945 -20.13 17.20 91.90
C LYS A 945 -18.84 17.13 91.10
N ILE A 946 -17.71 17.42 91.74
CA ILE A 946 -16.38 17.25 91.14
C ILE A 946 -15.98 15.78 91.26
N ALA A 947 -15.81 15.11 90.13
CA ALA A 947 -15.31 13.74 90.05
C ALA A 947 -13.86 13.75 89.55
N ILE A 948 -12.99 12.95 90.17
CA ILE A 948 -11.58 12.80 89.77
C ILE A 948 -11.45 11.44 89.11
N ASP A 949 -11.42 11.42 87.79
CA ASP A 949 -11.50 10.20 87.02
C ASP A 949 -10.33 10.06 86.04
N GLU A 950 -9.96 8.82 85.72
CA GLU A 950 -8.94 8.51 84.72
C GLU A 950 -9.59 8.41 83.33
N TRP A 951 -9.18 9.28 82.43
CA TRP A 951 -9.65 9.34 81.05
C TRP A 951 -8.59 8.80 80.11
N THR A 952 -8.99 7.96 79.16
CA THR A 952 -8.10 7.51 78.09
C THR A 952 -8.19 8.50 76.94
N VAL A 953 -7.06 9.03 76.49
CA VAL A 953 -6.95 10.02 75.41
C VAL A 953 -6.29 9.36 74.21
N ASN A 954 -7.01 9.29 73.10
CA ASN A 954 -6.49 8.78 71.83
C ASN A 954 -6.42 9.91 70.80
N VAL A 955 -5.26 10.12 70.20
CA VAL A 955 -5.06 11.16 69.17
C VAL A 955 -5.49 10.65 67.80
N LEU A 956 -6.30 11.45 67.09
CA LEU A 956 -6.68 11.20 65.70
C LEU A 956 -5.69 11.93 64.80
N LEU A 957 -5.12 11.21 63.84
CA LEU A 957 -4.21 11.78 62.83
C LEU A 957 -4.94 11.90 61.48
N ASP A 958 -4.63 12.95 60.72
CA ASP A 958 -5.08 13.09 59.33
C ASP A 958 -4.25 12.22 58.36
N ASN A 959 -4.61 12.26 57.07
CA ASN A 959 -3.91 11.52 56.01
C ASN A 959 -2.44 11.92 55.82
N HIS A 960 -2.00 13.04 56.44
CA HIS A 960 -0.62 13.53 56.42
C HIS A 960 0.10 13.30 57.76
N LYS A 961 -0.46 12.48 58.65
CA LYS A 961 0.03 12.19 60.01
C LYS A 961 0.09 13.41 60.93
N LYS A 962 -0.70 14.46 60.67
CA LYS A 962 -0.84 15.60 61.58
C LYS A 962 -2.03 15.39 62.53
N PRO A 963 -2.00 15.92 63.77
CA PRO A 963 -3.11 15.77 64.69
C PRO A 963 -4.38 16.46 64.18
N ALA A 964 -5.41 15.67 63.86
CA ALA A 964 -6.72 16.12 63.39
C ALA A 964 -7.73 16.30 64.54
N GLY A 965 -7.42 15.79 65.73
CA GLY A 965 -8.25 15.88 66.92
C GLY A 965 -7.90 14.80 67.94
N MET A 966 -8.77 14.61 68.93
CA MET A 966 -8.60 13.55 69.94
C MET A 966 -9.95 12.96 70.38
N ILE A 967 -9.92 11.74 70.88
CA ILE A 967 -11.06 11.04 71.49
C ILE A 967 -10.75 10.81 72.96
N LEU A 968 -11.64 11.27 73.83
CA LEU A 968 -11.63 11.03 75.27
C LEU A 968 -12.62 9.91 75.58
N ILE A 969 -12.15 8.86 76.26
CA ILE A 969 -12.97 7.73 76.67
C ILE A 969 -12.88 7.58 78.19
N TYR A 970 -14.03 7.59 78.85
CA TYR A 970 -14.16 7.24 80.26
C TYR A 970 -14.88 5.91 80.40
N LYS A 971 -14.19 4.96 81.02
CA LYS A 971 -14.72 3.65 81.37
C LYS A 971 -15.25 3.68 82.79
N LYS A 972 -16.53 3.36 82.97
CA LYS A 972 -17.10 3.20 84.30
C LYS A 972 -16.55 1.90 84.91
N SER A 973 -15.73 2.01 85.96
CA SER A 973 -15.26 0.81 86.69
C SER A 973 -16.43 0.14 87.40
N GLU A 974 -16.80 -1.07 86.99
CA GLU A 974 -17.72 -1.92 87.76
C GLU A 974 -17.04 -2.38 89.06
N ASP A 975 -17.69 -2.09 90.19
CA ASP A 975 -17.53 -2.63 91.56
C ASP A 975 -16.15 -3.11 92.04
N ARG A 976 -15.45 -2.24 92.79
CA ARG A 976 -14.62 -2.64 93.94
C ARG A 976 -15.52 -2.83 95.17
N SER A 977 -16.31 -3.90 95.18
CA SER A 977 -17.22 -4.23 96.29
C SER A 977 -17.25 -5.73 96.63
N GLN A 978 -16.16 -6.48 96.48
CA GLN A 978 -16.07 -7.86 96.99
C GLN A 978 -14.63 -8.23 97.42
N GLU A 979 -14.13 -7.66 98.51
CA GLU A 979 -12.97 -8.22 99.22
C GLU A 979 -13.07 -7.96 100.73
N SER A 980 -14.10 -8.51 101.36
CA SER A 980 -14.11 -8.72 102.81
C SER A 980 -15.06 -9.85 103.20
N GLY A 981 -14.50 -11.02 103.50
CA GLY A 981 -15.19 -12.09 104.24
C GLY A 981 -15.22 -13.44 103.54
N VAL A 982 -14.37 -14.37 103.99
CA VAL A 982 -14.75 -15.59 104.73
C VAL A 982 -13.57 -16.57 104.74
N ARG A 983 -13.38 -17.18 105.92
CA ARG A 983 -12.28 -18.06 106.35
C ARG A 983 -12.38 -19.52 105.82
N ARG A 984 -11.18 -20.14 105.69
CA ARG A 984 -10.77 -21.55 105.98
C ARG A 984 -11.09 -22.65 104.94
N PRO A 985 -10.37 -23.82 104.94
CA PRO A 985 -9.26 -24.28 105.81
C PRO A 985 -8.02 -24.89 105.11
N LYS A 986 -7.01 -25.16 105.95
CA LYS A 986 -5.81 -26.00 105.77
C LYS A 986 -6.05 -27.31 105.01
N ARG A 987 -5.10 -27.68 104.14
CA ARG A 987 -4.69 -29.09 103.96
C ARG A 987 -3.16 -29.20 104.05
N ILE A 988 -2.75 -30.09 104.93
CA ILE A 988 -1.40 -30.54 105.25
C ILE A 988 -1.12 -31.77 104.38
N ASN A 989 0.16 -31.99 104.05
CA ASN A 989 0.77 -33.17 103.43
C ASN A 989 0.10 -34.53 103.75
N GLY A 990 0.14 -35.41 102.75
CA GLY A 990 -0.23 -36.83 102.84
C GLY A 990 -0.76 -37.33 101.50
#